data_AF-A0A7I7NK70-F1
#
_entry.id   AF-A0A7I7NK70-F1
#
_cell.length_a   1.000
_cell.length_b   1.000
_cell.length_c   1.000
_cell.angle_alpha   90.00
_cell.angle_beta   90.00
_cell.angle_gamma   90.00
#
_symmetry.space_group_name_H-M   'P 1'
#
loop_
_entity.id
_entity.type
_entity.pdbx_description
1 polymer ?
#
loop_
_entity_poly.entity_id
_entity_poly.type
_entity_poly.pdbx_seq_one_letter_code
_entity_poly.pdbx_strand_id
1 'polypeptide(L)'
;MPASKDASAQRDNASVANVETLGRNGRGIKLHDQLKVLQQQRHQLLVDAVGSQVAMMLGQTNAQLVDTELAFSELGFNSQMTVELRNRLAAMTGLQLPDTVGWDYGSISELANYLEAELSGRTSPVAVQPATTGTDEPIAVVGMACRLPGGVDSAQALWELVHNGIDAVGAFPSDRGWDLAGLFDPDPDAVGKTYTRSGAFLTDAAGFDAEFFGISPREATAMDPQQRLLLEVCWEALETAGIDPTTLQGSDTGVFAGVGVQGYGTPAGGADGVEGYGLTGAATSVASGRVAYVLGLQGPAITIDTACSSSLVATHLACQSLRNNESSLALAGGVTVMSTPAPFIEFARQRGLAADGRCKPFAAAADGTGWGEGAAVLVLERLSDAHRHHHRVLAVIAGSAINQDGASNGLTAPNGPAQQRVITRRRQRRHPLDHVDVVEAHGTGTTLGDPIEAGTTGHLRRQPHRQHPYGWDRSNPTSATPAAAGTAGLIKMITALNHAVLPPTLHVDQPSPHIDWSTGTIRLLTTAQPWPSTDHPRTAAVSSFGISGTNAHLIIQQAPTPPPPPPPTPATSQPPLRIWPLSARTPTALNAQAARLHQHLREHPDLNLTDLAHSLATTRTHHPHRAAITIPTTTTDPRNALLHALHALATNQPHPGLHTHHLAHHPPKTVFIFPGQGAQHPTMATQLHTHHPHFTETLNQVCAAFDAHLEVPLAEVIFAHPGSAQAELLNQTMYAQPALFAFGVAMHALLTQTGITPDYLLGHSVGELTAAHIAGVFTLQDAAVLVSARGRLMQACAAGAMMAITASEADLDTLLPHYPQVALAAINGPTSVVVSGRPIKSSASANTAPQPITKSPHCGSATHSTRRRWTQQQPNSNASPPG
;
A
#
# COMPACT_ATOMS: atom_id res chain seq x y z
N MET A 1 -63.80 15.95 59.08
CA MET A 1 -64.01 15.39 60.43
C MET A 1 -64.73 14.06 60.29
N PRO A 2 -64.28 12.95 60.92
CA PRO A 2 -62.90 12.64 61.38
C PRO A 2 -61.95 12.49 60.16
N ALA A 3 -60.94 11.61 59.97
CA ALA A 3 -60.20 10.60 60.78
C ALA A 3 -58.77 10.45 60.19
N SER A 4 -57.68 9.91 60.77
CA SER A 4 -57.33 9.20 62.04
C SER A 4 -57.63 7.69 62.16
N LYS A 5 -56.67 6.79 62.49
CA LYS A 5 -55.19 6.89 62.62
C LYS A 5 -54.53 5.49 62.75
N ASP A 6 -53.21 5.44 62.49
CA ASP A 6 -52.14 4.51 62.93
C ASP A 6 -52.46 3.16 63.62
N ALA A 7 -52.02 2.04 63.00
CA ALA A 7 -51.40 0.84 63.62
C ALA A 7 -51.02 -0.17 62.49
N SER A 8 -49.77 -0.36 62.05
CA SER A 8 -48.54 -0.87 62.70
C SER A 8 -48.44 -2.40 62.83
N ALA A 9 -47.34 -2.97 62.33
CA ALA A 9 -46.80 -4.33 62.55
C ALA A 9 -47.63 -5.54 62.07
N GLN A 10 -47.29 -6.05 60.86
CA GLN A 10 -46.93 -7.47 60.62
C GLN A 10 -46.56 -7.69 59.13
N ARG A 11 -45.26 -7.78 58.83
CA ARG A 11 -44.69 -8.25 57.54
C ARG A 11 -43.41 -9.06 57.77
N ASP A 12 -43.45 -9.99 58.72
CA ASP A 12 -42.36 -10.92 59.01
C ASP A 12 -42.55 -12.26 58.28
N ASN A 13 -41.44 -12.88 57.88
CA ASN A 13 -41.29 -14.29 57.50
C ASN A 13 -42.29 -14.88 56.49
N ALA A 14 -42.09 -14.58 55.20
CA ALA A 14 -42.75 -15.26 54.07
C ALA A 14 -41.79 -15.91 53.05
N SER A 15 -40.53 -16.16 53.42
CA SER A 15 -39.49 -16.71 52.53
C SER A 15 -39.14 -18.19 52.76
N VAL A 16 -39.40 -18.75 53.95
CA VAL A 16 -38.95 -20.12 54.33
C VAL A 16 -39.95 -21.22 53.96
N ALA A 17 -41.25 -20.92 53.85
CA ALA A 17 -42.30 -21.94 53.80
C ALA A 17 -42.51 -22.63 52.43
N ASN A 18 -42.16 -21.97 51.31
CA ASN A 18 -42.67 -22.33 49.98
C ASN A 18 -42.12 -23.64 49.37
N VAL A 19 -41.11 -24.27 49.97
CA VAL A 19 -40.61 -25.58 49.51
C VAL A 19 -41.46 -26.74 50.05
N GLU A 20 -41.96 -26.64 51.29
CA GLU A 20 -42.77 -27.71 51.90
C GLU A 20 -44.23 -27.69 51.41
N THR A 21 -44.81 -26.51 51.15
CA THR A 21 -46.25 -26.40 50.83
C THR A 21 -46.60 -26.93 49.43
N LEU A 22 -45.65 -26.92 48.48
CA LEU A 22 -45.86 -27.39 47.10
C LEU A 22 -45.91 -28.92 46.98
N GLY A 23 -45.47 -29.68 47.99
CA GLY A 23 -45.43 -31.15 47.94
C GLY A 23 -46.78 -31.86 48.05
N ARG A 24 -47.87 -31.18 48.46
CA ARG A 24 -49.14 -31.84 48.82
C ARG A 24 -50.12 -32.14 47.67
N ASN A 25 -49.92 -31.59 46.46
CA ASN A 25 -50.88 -31.71 45.35
C ASN A 25 -50.37 -32.50 44.13
N GLY A 26 -49.96 -33.75 44.34
CA GLY A 26 -50.19 -34.86 43.38
C GLY A 26 -49.58 -34.77 41.97
N ARG A 27 -48.71 -33.82 41.67
CA ARG A 27 -47.97 -33.72 40.40
C ARG A 27 -46.48 -33.71 40.69
N GLY A 28 -45.75 -34.69 40.16
CA GLY A 28 -44.30 -34.78 40.32
C GLY A 28 -43.62 -33.57 39.68
N ILE A 29 -43.12 -32.66 40.51
CA ILE A 29 -42.25 -31.56 40.08
C ILE A 29 -41.01 -32.20 39.44
N LYS A 30 -40.66 -31.81 38.22
CA LYS A 30 -39.48 -32.38 37.57
C LYS A 30 -38.23 -31.85 38.26
N LEU A 31 -37.18 -32.66 38.35
CA LEU A 31 -35.89 -32.26 38.93
C LEU A 31 -35.35 -30.96 38.30
N HIS A 32 -35.59 -30.77 36.99
CA HIS A 32 -35.30 -29.53 36.26
C HIS A 32 -35.95 -28.27 36.85
N ASP A 33 -37.20 -28.38 37.28
CA ASP A 33 -37.98 -27.26 37.82
C ASP A 33 -37.56 -26.97 39.28
N GLN A 34 -37.20 -28.00 40.05
CA GLN A 34 -36.61 -27.85 41.38
C GLN A 34 -35.22 -27.19 41.32
N LEU A 35 -34.37 -27.62 40.38
CA LEU A 35 -33.06 -27.02 40.15
C LEU A 35 -33.15 -25.56 39.69
N LYS A 36 -34.15 -25.20 38.88
CA LYS A 36 -34.44 -23.80 38.52
C LYS A 36 -34.80 -22.95 39.73
N VAL A 37 -35.69 -23.43 40.60
CA VAL A 37 -36.08 -22.69 41.82
C VAL A 37 -34.86 -22.48 42.74
N LEU A 38 -34.03 -23.51 42.93
CA LEU A 38 -32.80 -23.39 43.71
C LEU A 38 -31.78 -22.41 43.09
N GLN A 39 -31.66 -22.39 41.75
CA GLN A 39 -30.83 -21.40 41.06
C GLN A 39 -31.36 -19.97 41.23
N GLN A 40 -32.68 -19.76 41.10
CA GLN A 40 -33.30 -18.45 41.33
C GLN A 40 -33.15 -17.98 42.79
N GLN A 41 -33.31 -18.88 43.77
CA GLN A 41 -33.09 -18.57 45.18
C GLN A 41 -31.63 -18.21 45.48
N ARG A 42 -30.67 -18.91 44.86
CA ARG A 42 -29.24 -18.58 44.97
C ARG A 42 -28.90 -17.22 44.36
N HIS A 43 -29.47 -16.92 43.19
CA HIS A 43 -29.30 -15.63 42.54
C HIS A 43 -29.85 -14.48 43.41
N GLN A 44 -31.08 -14.61 43.90
CA GLN A 44 -31.71 -13.62 44.77
C GLN A 44 -30.90 -13.38 46.06
N LEU A 45 -30.37 -14.44 46.68
CA LEU A 45 -29.52 -14.32 47.88
C LEU A 45 -28.27 -13.47 47.63
N LEU A 46 -27.70 -13.52 46.42
CA LEU A 46 -26.53 -12.71 46.04
C LEU A 46 -26.92 -11.26 45.74
N VAL A 47 -28.05 -11.03 45.06
CA VAL A 47 -28.62 -9.68 44.85
C VAL A 47 -28.93 -9.01 46.19
N ASP A 48 -29.60 -9.72 47.10
CA ASP A 48 -29.94 -9.23 48.45
C ASP A 48 -28.67 -8.93 49.27
N ALA A 49 -27.63 -9.77 49.17
CA ALA A 49 -26.37 -9.57 49.89
C ALA A 49 -25.56 -8.37 49.38
N VAL A 50 -25.44 -8.19 48.06
CA VAL A 50 -24.78 -7.04 47.44
C VAL A 50 -25.57 -5.77 47.74
N GLY A 51 -26.88 -5.76 47.50
CA GLY A 51 -27.76 -4.63 47.79
C GLY A 51 -27.76 -4.22 49.26
N SER A 52 -27.60 -5.16 50.20
CA SER A 52 -27.44 -4.86 51.62
C SER A 52 -26.13 -4.14 51.95
N GLN A 53 -25.01 -4.48 51.32
CA GLN A 53 -23.77 -3.72 51.49
C GLN A 53 -23.90 -2.31 50.89
N VAL A 54 -24.47 -2.22 49.69
CA VAL A 54 -24.67 -0.95 48.97
C VAL A 54 -25.57 0.00 49.78
N ALA A 55 -26.69 -0.48 50.29
CA ALA A 55 -27.60 0.31 51.13
C ALA A 55 -26.92 0.82 52.41
N MET A 56 -26.17 -0.02 53.13
CA MET A 56 -25.42 0.42 54.31
C MET A 56 -24.40 1.52 53.99
N MET A 57 -23.73 1.43 52.84
CA MET A 57 -22.73 2.42 52.42
C MET A 57 -23.34 3.74 51.95
N LEU A 58 -24.58 3.71 51.46
CA LEU A 58 -25.41 4.89 51.18
C LEU A 58 -26.15 5.42 52.43
N GLY A 59 -25.92 4.84 53.62
CA GLY A 59 -26.61 5.21 54.86
C GLY A 59 -28.10 4.83 54.90
N GLN A 60 -28.58 4.01 53.96
CA GLN A 60 -29.97 3.56 53.89
C GLN A 60 -30.19 2.33 54.76
N THR A 61 -31.28 2.35 55.54
CA THR A 61 -31.66 1.25 56.45
C THR A 61 -32.49 0.14 55.81
N ASN A 62 -32.79 0.22 54.51
CA ASN A 62 -33.53 -0.81 53.78
C ASN A 62 -32.94 -1.03 52.38
N ALA A 63 -32.41 -2.23 52.12
CA ALA A 63 -31.87 -2.62 50.82
C ALA A 63 -32.93 -2.60 49.69
N GLN A 64 -34.22 -2.80 50.01
CA GLN A 64 -35.31 -2.79 49.03
C GLN A 64 -35.69 -1.40 48.51
N LEU A 65 -34.99 -0.34 48.94
CA LEU A 65 -35.13 1.02 48.41
C LEU A 65 -34.00 1.40 47.43
N VAL A 66 -32.99 0.54 47.27
CA VAL A 66 -31.92 0.70 46.28
C VAL A 66 -32.33 -0.06 45.02
N ASP A 67 -32.37 0.64 43.89
CA ASP A 67 -32.63 0.00 42.59
C ASP A 67 -31.45 -0.91 42.21
N THR A 68 -31.74 -2.13 41.77
CA THR A 68 -30.72 -3.14 41.46
C THR A 68 -30.11 -3.01 40.07
N GLU A 69 -30.76 -2.25 39.18
CA GLU A 69 -30.36 -2.08 37.78
C GLU A 69 -29.67 -0.73 37.51
N LEU A 70 -29.84 0.28 38.38
CA LEU A 70 -29.12 1.56 38.26
C LEU A 70 -27.60 1.38 38.41
N ALA A 71 -26.85 2.26 37.72
CA ALA A 71 -25.40 2.24 37.80
C ALA A 71 -24.93 2.75 39.18
N PHE A 72 -23.82 2.20 39.70
CA PHE A 72 -23.27 2.62 41.00
C PHE A 72 -22.97 4.12 41.06
N SER A 73 -22.52 4.74 39.96
CA SER A 73 -22.35 6.20 39.86
C SER A 73 -23.65 7.00 39.96
N GLU A 74 -24.77 6.50 39.42
CA GLU A 74 -26.11 7.10 39.57
C GLU A 74 -26.65 6.94 41.00
N LEU A 75 -26.28 5.84 41.67
CA LEU A 75 -26.49 5.63 43.10
C LEU A 75 -25.56 6.47 44.00
N GLY A 76 -24.63 7.25 43.42
CA GLY A 76 -23.75 8.17 44.14
C GLY A 76 -22.42 7.58 44.64
N PHE A 77 -22.01 6.40 44.16
CA PHE A 77 -20.70 5.83 44.53
C PHE A 77 -19.54 6.62 43.93
N ASN A 78 -18.49 6.77 44.73
CA ASN A 78 -17.18 7.25 44.31
C ASN A 78 -16.13 6.13 44.46
N SER A 79 -14.92 6.34 43.95
CA SER A 79 -13.84 5.34 43.92
C SER A 79 -13.48 4.74 45.28
N GLN A 80 -13.61 5.48 46.38
CA GLN A 80 -13.37 4.95 47.73
C GLN A 80 -14.48 3.98 48.17
N MET A 81 -15.73 4.33 47.85
CA MET A 81 -16.90 3.46 48.11
C MET A 81 -16.85 2.20 47.23
N THR A 82 -16.41 2.29 45.98
CA THR A 82 -16.19 1.12 45.11
C THR A 82 -15.14 0.17 45.69
N VAL A 83 -14.03 0.71 46.22
CA VAL A 83 -12.97 -0.08 46.88
C VAL A 83 -13.45 -0.72 48.18
N GLU A 84 -14.20 0.00 49.02
CA GLU A 84 -14.74 -0.55 50.27
C GLU A 84 -15.80 -1.64 50.01
N LEU A 85 -16.67 -1.46 49.01
CA LEU A 85 -17.65 -2.47 48.60
C LEU A 85 -16.96 -3.78 48.17
N ARG A 86 -15.91 -3.67 47.34
CA ARG A 86 -15.05 -4.79 46.96
C ARG A 86 -14.44 -5.50 48.18
N ASN A 87 -13.92 -4.75 49.15
CA ASN A 87 -13.32 -5.31 50.36
C ASN A 87 -14.36 -6.06 51.23
N ARG A 88 -15.57 -5.50 51.38
CA ARG A 88 -16.70 -6.12 52.09
C ARG A 88 -17.15 -7.41 51.41
N LEU A 89 -17.31 -7.39 50.09
CA LEU A 89 -17.75 -8.56 49.32
C LEU A 89 -16.68 -9.67 49.31
N ALA A 90 -15.39 -9.34 49.23
CA ALA A 90 -14.31 -10.30 49.37
C ALA A 90 -14.31 -10.97 50.76
N ALA A 91 -14.48 -10.19 51.83
CA ALA A 91 -14.58 -10.70 53.19
C ALA A 91 -15.84 -11.57 53.44
N MET A 92 -16.96 -11.27 52.78
CA MET A 92 -18.21 -12.05 52.87
C MET A 92 -18.18 -13.36 52.07
N THR A 93 -17.53 -13.37 50.90
CA THR A 93 -17.56 -14.49 49.95
C THR A 93 -16.33 -15.39 50.00
N GLY A 94 -15.22 -14.92 50.58
CA GLY A 94 -13.93 -15.60 50.55
C GLY A 94 -13.21 -15.53 49.20
N LEU A 95 -13.77 -14.81 48.21
CA LEU A 95 -13.19 -14.65 46.88
C LEU A 95 -12.06 -13.62 46.85
N GLN A 96 -11.06 -13.87 46.02
CA GLN A 96 -10.05 -12.87 45.62
C GLN A 96 -10.63 -12.02 44.48
N LEU A 97 -11.35 -10.96 44.85
CA LEU A 97 -12.00 -10.04 43.91
C LEU A 97 -10.99 -9.00 43.37
N PRO A 98 -10.94 -8.73 42.04
CA PRO A 98 -10.10 -7.68 41.47
C PRO A 98 -10.42 -6.28 42.01
N ASP A 99 -9.42 -5.40 42.08
CA ASP A 99 -9.59 -3.97 42.39
C ASP A 99 -10.59 -3.26 41.48
N THR A 100 -10.77 -3.76 40.25
CA THR A 100 -11.64 -3.21 39.21
C THR A 100 -13.10 -3.67 39.31
N VAL A 101 -13.45 -4.60 40.20
CA VAL A 101 -14.73 -5.35 40.16
C VAL A 101 -16.00 -4.48 40.18
N GLY A 102 -16.00 -3.34 40.89
CA GLY A 102 -17.13 -2.39 40.94
C GLY A 102 -17.13 -1.33 39.82
N TRP A 103 -16.22 -1.46 38.85
CA TRP A 103 -16.22 -0.74 37.57
C TRP A 103 -16.55 -1.71 36.41
N ASP A 104 -16.10 -2.96 36.53
CA ASP A 104 -16.35 -4.06 35.59
C ASP A 104 -17.82 -4.52 35.58
N TYR A 105 -18.52 -4.39 36.71
CA TYR A 105 -19.95 -4.69 36.86
C TYR A 105 -20.64 -3.43 37.40
N GLY A 106 -21.53 -2.85 36.59
CA GLY A 106 -22.05 -1.49 36.80
C GLY A 106 -23.17 -1.39 37.84
N SER A 107 -23.90 -2.47 38.08
CA SER A 107 -25.07 -2.52 38.96
C SER A 107 -25.02 -3.66 39.98
N ILE A 108 -25.96 -3.66 40.95
CA ILE A 108 -26.12 -4.72 41.95
C ILE A 108 -26.38 -6.07 41.25
N SER A 109 -27.26 -6.09 40.25
CA SER A 109 -27.63 -7.30 39.51
C SER A 109 -26.45 -7.85 38.69
N GLU A 110 -25.65 -7.01 38.04
CA GLU A 110 -24.45 -7.48 37.32
C GLU A 110 -23.40 -8.06 38.28
N LEU A 111 -23.16 -7.38 39.40
CA LEU A 111 -22.19 -7.82 40.40
C LEU A 111 -22.63 -9.12 41.11
N ALA A 112 -23.93 -9.30 41.35
CA ALA A 112 -24.49 -10.56 41.86
C ALA A 112 -24.33 -11.71 40.84
N ASN A 113 -24.53 -11.46 39.53
CA ASN A 113 -24.27 -12.44 38.48
C ASN A 113 -22.79 -12.87 38.43
N TYR A 114 -21.85 -11.93 38.58
CA TYR A 114 -20.41 -12.23 38.64
C TYR A 114 -20.05 -13.11 39.84
N LEU A 115 -20.49 -12.70 41.04
CA LEU A 115 -20.27 -13.49 42.26
C LEU A 115 -20.91 -14.89 42.15
N GLU A 116 -22.06 -15.02 41.49
CA GLU A 116 -22.67 -16.32 41.24
C GLU A 116 -21.80 -17.20 40.32
N ALA A 117 -21.17 -16.64 39.28
CA ALA A 117 -20.31 -17.38 38.36
C ALA A 117 -19.04 -17.89 39.05
N GLU A 118 -18.35 -17.03 39.80
CA GLU A 118 -17.14 -17.38 40.58
C GLU A 118 -17.45 -18.43 41.66
N LEU A 119 -18.47 -18.20 42.50
CA LEU A 119 -18.89 -19.14 43.55
C LEU A 119 -19.42 -20.48 42.99
N SER A 120 -19.83 -20.52 41.72
CA SER A 120 -20.22 -21.77 41.05
C SER A 120 -19.04 -22.61 40.56
N GLY A 121 -17.83 -22.04 40.47
CA GLY A 121 -16.78 -22.57 39.60
C GLY A 121 -17.20 -22.66 38.13
N ARG A 122 -18.20 -21.86 37.71
CA ARG A 122 -18.77 -21.84 36.36
C ARG A 122 -18.55 -20.47 35.73
N THR A 123 -17.34 -20.29 35.21
CA THR A 123 -17.05 -19.29 34.18
C THR A 123 -17.94 -19.57 32.96
N SER A 124 -19.16 -19.04 33.01
CA SER A 124 -20.19 -19.30 32.00
C SER A 124 -19.90 -18.43 30.78
N PRO A 125 -19.48 -19.00 29.64
CA PRO A 125 -19.33 -18.21 28.43
C PRO A 125 -20.75 -17.88 27.98
N VAL A 126 -21.11 -16.59 27.96
CA VAL A 126 -22.35 -16.15 27.32
C VAL A 126 -22.26 -16.64 25.87
N ALA A 127 -23.15 -17.56 25.50
CA ALA A 127 -23.01 -18.34 24.28
C ALA A 127 -23.30 -17.48 23.03
N VAL A 128 -22.27 -16.78 22.57
CA VAL A 128 -22.29 -16.03 21.30
C VAL A 128 -22.60 -17.01 20.18
N GLN A 129 -23.82 -16.96 19.65
CA GLN A 129 -24.20 -17.83 18.54
C GLN A 129 -23.28 -17.57 17.34
N PRO A 130 -22.75 -18.63 16.69
CA PRO A 130 -21.83 -18.47 15.58
C PRO A 130 -22.59 -17.96 14.35
N ALA A 131 -22.37 -16.69 14.00
CA ALA A 131 -22.83 -16.13 12.73
C ALA A 131 -22.28 -16.98 11.56
N THR A 132 -23.16 -17.40 10.66
CA THR A 132 -22.86 -18.39 9.63
C THR A 132 -22.11 -17.81 8.44
N THR A 133 -21.25 -18.62 7.84
CA THR A 133 -20.87 -18.58 6.40
C THR A 133 -20.53 -17.20 5.82
N GLY A 134 -19.45 -16.59 6.31
CA GLY A 134 -18.59 -15.73 5.47
C GLY A 134 -17.24 -16.43 5.30
N THR A 135 -16.62 -16.30 4.12
CA THR A 135 -15.32 -16.93 3.79
C THR A 135 -14.28 -16.67 4.89
N ASP A 136 -13.61 -17.73 5.32
CA ASP A 136 -12.65 -17.69 6.43
C ASP A 136 -11.25 -17.33 5.91
N GLU A 137 -11.21 -16.33 5.05
CA GLU A 137 -10.05 -15.95 4.26
C GLU A 137 -9.13 -15.00 5.03
N PRO A 138 -7.81 -15.28 5.09
CA PRO A 138 -6.84 -14.35 5.64
C PRO A 138 -6.68 -13.12 4.72
N ILE A 139 -6.55 -11.95 5.33
CA ILE A 139 -6.30 -10.69 4.60
C ILE A 139 -4.80 -10.39 4.68
N ALA A 140 -4.17 -10.22 3.52
CA ALA A 140 -2.78 -9.78 3.42
C ALA A 140 -2.69 -8.27 3.64
N VAL A 141 -1.66 -7.83 4.37
CA VAL A 141 -1.16 -6.46 4.28
C VAL A 141 -0.08 -6.45 3.20
N VAL A 142 -0.31 -5.72 2.11
CA VAL A 142 0.62 -5.69 0.96
C VAL A 142 1.46 -4.41 0.89
N GLY A 143 0.96 -3.30 1.45
CA GLY A 143 1.68 -2.03 1.58
C GLY A 143 1.29 -1.29 2.85
N MET A 144 2.09 -0.32 3.27
CA MET A 144 1.82 0.50 4.46
C MET A 144 2.64 1.79 4.47
N ALA A 145 2.03 2.88 4.90
CA ALA A 145 2.69 4.16 5.09
C ALA A 145 2.15 4.88 6.34
N CYS A 146 2.94 5.82 6.88
CA CYS A 146 2.55 6.62 8.02
C CYS A 146 3.28 7.97 8.07
N ARG A 147 2.67 8.93 8.77
CA ARG A 147 3.25 10.20 9.19
C ARG A 147 3.01 10.34 10.68
N LEU A 148 4.07 10.40 11.48
CA LEU A 148 4.02 10.37 12.94
C LEU A 148 5.01 11.38 13.54
N PRO A 149 4.89 11.72 14.84
CA PRO A 149 5.71 12.71 15.51
C PRO A 149 7.19 12.32 15.56
N GLY A 150 8.06 13.30 15.82
CA GLY A 150 9.52 13.06 15.82
C GLY A 150 10.14 12.95 14.42
N GLY A 151 9.43 13.38 13.37
CA GLY A 151 9.92 13.34 11.98
C GLY A 151 9.73 11.99 11.27
N VAL A 152 8.85 11.12 11.78
CA VAL A 152 8.59 9.82 11.17
C VAL A 152 7.76 9.97 9.89
N ASP A 153 8.41 9.69 8.76
CA ASP A 153 7.83 9.75 7.41
C ASP A 153 7.49 8.38 6.81
N SER A 154 7.83 7.29 7.49
CA SER A 154 7.83 5.95 6.91
C SER A 154 7.74 4.89 8.00
N ALA A 155 7.31 3.67 7.62
CA ALA A 155 7.33 2.53 8.53
C ALA A 155 8.75 2.19 9.02
N GLN A 156 9.79 2.50 8.22
CA GLN A 156 11.19 2.36 8.61
C GLN A 156 11.59 3.40 9.67
N ALA A 157 11.25 4.67 9.47
CA ALA A 157 11.47 5.70 10.50
C ALA A 157 10.70 5.40 11.80
N LEU A 158 9.48 4.84 11.72
CA LEU A 158 8.75 4.38 12.89
C LEU A 158 9.49 3.24 13.60
N TRP A 159 10.01 2.27 12.85
CA TRP A 159 10.82 1.18 13.41
C TRP A 159 12.05 1.71 14.13
N GLU A 160 12.80 2.62 13.50
CA GLU A 160 13.99 3.23 14.10
C GLU A 160 13.66 4.04 15.37
N LEU A 161 12.54 4.76 15.39
CA LEU A 161 12.06 5.47 16.59
C LEU A 161 11.77 4.50 17.74
N VAL A 162 10.96 3.45 17.50
CA VAL A 162 10.58 2.52 18.59
C VAL A 162 11.70 1.57 19.00
N HIS A 163 12.57 1.16 18.06
CA HIS A 163 13.69 0.27 18.34
C HIS A 163 14.75 0.94 19.23
N ASN A 164 15.07 2.21 18.93
CA ASN A 164 16.01 3.00 19.72
C ASN A 164 15.38 3.61 20.99
N GLY A 165 14.08 3.43 21.20
CA GLY A 165 13.37 3.93 22.39
C GLY A 165 13.28 5.47 22.45
N ILE A 166 13.10 6.12 21.31
CA ILE A 166 13.08 7.59 21.20
C ILE A 166 11.69 8.12 21.61
N ASP A 167 11.68 9.11 22.49
CA ASP A 167 10.50 9.88 22.90
C ASP A 167 10.26 11.06 21.93
N ALA A 168 9.04 11.17 21.42
CA ALA A 168 8.62 12.19 20.46
C ALA A 168 7.73 13.30 21.06
N VAL A 169 7.54 13.33 22.39
CA VAL A 169 6.75 14.36 23.08
C VAL A 169 7.57 15.66 23.19
N GLY A 170 7.15 16.65 22.40
CA GLY A 170 7.72 18.00 22.37
C GLY A 170 6.79 19.06 22.98
N ALA A 171 7.16 20.33 22.83
CA ALA A 171 6.31 21.45 23.20
C ALA A 171 5.17 21.68 22.16
N PHE A 172 4.12 22.40 22.57
CA PHE A 172 3.04 22.80 21.65
C PHE A 172 3.55 23.62 20.44
N PRO A 173 2.97 23.44 19.24
CA PRO A 173 3.40 24.08 18.01
C PRO A 173 3.03 25.58 17.98
N SER A 174 3.97 26.42 17.53
CA SER A 174 3.86 27.88 17.50
C SER A 174 3.37 28.48 16.18
N ASP A 175 3.20 27.66 15.15
CA ASP A 175 2.81 28.03 13.78
C ASP A 175 1.29 27.98 13.53
N ARG A 176 0.51 27.43 14.47
CA ARG A 176 -0.95 27.18 14.31
C ARG A 176 -1.85 28.32 14.78
N GLY A 177 -1.29 29.47 15.13
CA GLY A 177 -2.06 30.62 15.65
C GLY A 177 -2.67 30.42 17.04
N TRP A 178 -2.22 29.40 17.79
CA TRP A 178 -2.68 29.14 19.16
C TRP A 178 -2.10 30.17 20.14
N ASP A 179 -2.92 30.68 21.06
CA ASP A 179 -2.44 31.53 22.17
C ASP A 179 -1.74 30.69 23.25
N LEU A 180 -0.50 30.27 22.99
CA LEU A 180 0.31 29.45 23.91
C LEU A 180 0.63 30.14 25.25
N ALA A 181 0.44 31.46 25.34
CA ALA A 181 0.60 32.22 26.57
C ALA A 181 -0.67 32.15 27.43
N GLY A 182 -1.83 32.43 26.85
CA GLY A 182 -3.13 32.39 27.53
C GLY A 182 -3.74 30.99 27.70
N LEU A 183 -3.31 29.98 26.93
CA LEU A 183 -3.87 28.62 26.95
C LEU A 183 -3.50 27.81 28.22
N PHE A 184 -2.37 28.10 28.87
CA PHE A 184 -1.87 27.31 29.99
C PHE A 184 -2.26 27.89 31.34
N ASP A 185 -2.67 27.02 32.25
CA ASP A 185 -2.84 27.31 33.68
C ASP A 185 -2.50 26.04 34.48
N PRO A 186 -1.64 26.09 35.52
CA PRO A 186 -1.34 24.92 36.34
C PRO A 186 -2.52 24.45 37.19
N ASP A 187 -3.58 25.24 37.35
CA ASP A 187 -4.81 24.80 38.02
C ASP A 187 -5.70 23.97 37.06
N PRO A 188 -5.93 22.67 37.31
CA PRO A 188 -6.85 21.86 36.52
C PRO A 188 -8.31 22.35 36.62
N ASP A 189 -8.66 23.15 37.63
CA ASP A 189 -9.99 23.73 37.80
C ASP A 189 -10.20 25.05 37.00
N ALA A 190 -9.17 25.57 36.32
CA ALA A 190 -9.25 26.76 35.47
C ALA A 190 -10.06 26.56 34.16
N VAL A 191 -10.90 27.54 33.80
CA VAL A 191 -11.82 27.47 32.65
C VAL A 191 -11.12 27.85 31.35
N GLY A 192 -11.22 26.99 30.32
CA GLY A 192 -10.67 27.25 28.99
C GLY A 192 -9.14 27.15 28.92
N LYS A 193 -8.54 26.41 29.85
CA LYS A 193 -7.09 26.24 30.03
C LYS A 193 -6.70 24.76 29.94
N THR A 194 -5.40 24.51 29.86
CA THR A 194 -4.81 23.18 30.07
C THR A 194 -3.56 23.26 30.93
N TYR A 195 -3.31 22.23 31.75
CA TYR A 195 -2.18 22.17 32.69
C TYR A 195 -0.93 21.48 32.11
N THR A 196 -0.95 21.09 30.83
CA THR A 196 0.23 20.62 30.10
C THR A 196 0.66 21.62 29.03
N ARG A 197 1.92 21.58 28.62
CA ARG A 197 2.47 22.34 27.47
C ARG A 197 3.06 21.40 26.40
N SER A 198 2.82 20.10 26.54
CA SER A 198 3.55 19.04 25.85
C SER A 198 2.62 18.08 25.11
N GLY A 199 3.08 17.62 23.95
CA GLY A 199 2.37 16.64 23.12
C GLY A 199 3.24 16.18 21.94
N ALA A 200 2.78 15.18 21.20
CA ALA A 200 3.51 14.59 20.10
C ALA A 200 2.94 15.07 18.74
N PHE A 201 3.52 16.13 18.18
CA PHE A 201 3.01 16.83 16.99
C PHE A 201 3.75 16.43 15.70
N LEU A 202 3.07 16.59 14.56
CA LEU A 202 3.70 16.49 13.24
C LEU A 202 4.61 17.69 12.98
N THR A 203 5.80 17.43 12.42
CA THR A 203 6.83 18.45 12.12
C THR A 203 6.38 19.49 11.10
N ASP A 204 5.60 19.06 10.11
CA ASP A 204 4.85 19.93 9.20
C ASP A 204 3.44 19.35 9.06
N ALA A 205 2.45 20.12 9.49
CA ALA A 205 1.02 19.81 9.36
C ALA A 205 0.31 20.75 8.36
N ALA A 206 1.05 21.66 7.72
CA ALA A 206 0.52 22.69 6.83
C ALA A 206 0.93 22.46 5.37
N GLY A 207 2.11 21.87 5.13
CA GLY A 207 2.58 21.45 3.82
C GLY A 207 1.65 20.44 3.14
N PHE A 208 1.58 20.53 1.81
CA PHE A 208 0.80 19.65 0.93
C PHE A 208 1.13 19.93 -0.54
N ASP A 209 1.42 18.90 -1.34
CA ASP A 209 1.61 19.10 -2.80
C ASP A 209 0.25 19.12 -3.53
N ALA A 210 -0.40 20.29 -3.52
CA ALA A 210 -1.70 20.49 -4.14
C ALA A 210 -1.70 20.23 -5.67
N GLU A 211 -0.61 20.60 -6.38
CA GLU A 211 -0.48 20.36 -7.82
C GLU A 211 -0.33 18.85 -8.11
N PHE A 212 0.31 18.10 -7.21
CA PHE A 212 0.41 16.65 -7.32
C PHE A 212 -0.95 15.96 -7.29
N PHE A 213 -1.91 16.45 -6.51
CA PHE A 213 -3.28 15.91 -6.47
C PHE A 213 -4.26 16.61 -7.43
N GLY A 214 -3.80 17.59 -8.21
CA GLY A 214 -4.65 18.37 -9.13
C GLY A 214 -5.61 19.34 -8.42
N ILE A 215 -5.29 19.71 -7.18
CA ILE A 215 -6.11 20.56 -6.31
C ILE A 215 -5.63 22.01 -6.42
N SER A 216 -6.57 22.95 -6.52
CA SER A 216 -6.20 24.37 -6.59
C SER A 216 -5.65 24.89 -5.25
N PRO A 217 -4.72 25.86 -5.23
CA PRO A 217 -4.25 26.45 -3.97
C PRO A 217 -5.38 27.00 -3.09
N ARG A 218 -6.42 27.58 -3.70
CA ARG A 218 -7.63 28.08 -3.01
C ARG A 218 -8.39 26.97 -2.29
N GLU A 219 -8.46 25.78 -2.88
CA GLU A 219 -9.07 24.61 -2.26
C GLU A 219 -8.16 23.97 -1.21
N ALA A 220 -6.85 23.88 -1.46
CA ALA A 220 -5.89 23.35 -0.49
C ALA A 220 -5.87 24.15 0.82
N THR A 221 -6.05 25.47 0.77
CA THR A 221 -6.26 26.33 1.95
C THR A 221 -7.59 26.07 2.67
N ALA A 222 -8.62 25.57 1.99
CA ALA A 222 -9.90 25.21 2.58
C ALA A 222 -9.88 23.82 3.27
N MET A 223 -9.02 22.91 2.79
CA MET A 223 -8.97 21.53 3.24
C MET A 223 -8.37 21.39 4.64
N ASP A 224 -9.10 20.70 5.52
CA ASP A 224 -8.56 20.15 6.77
C ASP A 224 -7.23 19.43 6.50
N PRO A 225 -6.14 19.73 7.24
CA PRO A 225 -4.89 18.98 7.21
C PRO A 225 -5.06 17.45 7.21
N GLN A 226 -6.09 16.93 7.89
CA GLN A 226 -6.42 15.51 7.88
C GLN A 226 -6.72 14.97 6.47
N GLN A 227 -7.44 15.73 5.61
CA GLN A 227 -7.71 15.33 4.23
C GLN A 227 -6.42 15.35 3.37
N ARG A 228 -5.56 16.35 3.59
CA ARG A 228 -4.29 16.53 2.87
C ARG A 228 -3.31 15.41 3.19
N LEU A 229 -3.08 15.16 4.48
CA LEU A 229 -2.19 14.12 4.96
C LEU A 229 -2.67 12.71 4.58
N LEU A 230 -3.99 12.47 4.59
CA LEU A 230 -4.55 11.19 4.18
C LEU A 230 -4.36 10.90 2.68
N LEU A 231 -4.39 11.92 1.80
CA LEU A 231 -4.09 11.74 0.38
C LEU A 231 -2.63 11.30 0.16
N GLU A 232 -1.68 11.97 0.79
CA GLU A 232 -0.25 11.65 0.69
C GLU A 232 0.05 10.24 1.24
N VAL A 233 -0.42 9.93 2.45
CA VAL A 233 -0.16 8.62 3.07
C VAL A 233 -0.90 7.47 2.35
N CYS A 234 -2.07 7.72 1.73
CA CYS A 234 -2.71 6.73 0.85
C CYS A 234 -1.91 6.48 -0.45
N TRP A 235 -1.34 7.52 -1.07
CA TRP A 235 -0.50 7.37 -2.26
C TRP A 235 0.76 6.56 -1.94
N GLU A 236 1.44 6.87 -0.83
CA GLU A 236 2.65 6.18 -0.39
C GLU A 236 2.39 4.73 0.05
N ALA A 237 1.23 4.45 0.64
CA ALA A 237 0.84 3.07 0.97
C ALA A 237 0.76 2.20 -0.29
N LEU A 238 0.27 2.74 -1.41
CA LEU A 238 0.24 2.05 -2.71
C LEU A 238 1.65 1.91 -3.33
N GLU A 239 2.46 2.96 -3.29
CA GLU A 239 3.85 2.90 -3.76
C GLU A 239 4.72 1.90 -2.95
N THR A 240 4.44 1.71 -1.67
CA THR A 240 5.10 0.67 -0.83
C THR A 240 4.54 -0.73 -1.07
N ALA A 241 3.29 -0.87 -1.52
CA ALA A 241 2.75 -2.13 -2.06
C ALA A 241 3.36 -2.51 -3.41
N GLY A 242 3.97 -1.55 -4.12
CA GLY A 242 4.46 -1.72 -5.48
C GLY A 242 3.38 -1.55 -6.56
N ILE A 243 2.25 -0.92 -6.21
CA ILE A 243 1.12 -0.68 -7.10
C ILE A 243 1.24 0.74 -7.66
N ASP A 244 1.20 0.91 -8.99
CA ASP A 244 1.02 2.23 -9.61
C ASP A 244 -0.43 2.70 -9.35
N PRO A 245 -0.66 3.77 -8.58
CA PRO A 245 -2.01 4.19 -8.21
C PRO A 245 -2.90 4.55 -9.40
N THR A 246 -2.32 4.91 -10.56
CA THR A 246 -3.10 5.23 -11.76
C THR A 246 -3.74 3.99 -12.41
N THR A 247 -3.23 2.79 -12.13
CA THR A 247 -3.82 1.52 -12.59
C THR A 247 -5.09 1.14 -11.85
N LEU A 248 -5.37 1.78 -10.70
CA LEU A 248 -6.58 1.55 -9.91
C LEU A 248 -7.79 2.37 -10.36
N GLN A 249 -7.63 3.27 -11.35
CA GLN A 249 -8.72 4.11 -11.85
C GLN A 249 -9.83 3.24 -12.46
N GLY A 250 -11.03 3.30 -11.87
CA GLY A 250 -12.18 2.47 -12.23
C GLY A 250 -12.28 1.12 -11.51
N SER A 251 -11.35 0.79 -10.61
CA SER A 251 -11.42 -0.42 -9.77
C SER A 251 -12.42 -0.28 -8.61
N ASP A 252 -12.88 -1.41 -8.09
CA ASP A 252 -13.68 -1.54 -6.87
C ASP A 252 -12.85 -1.40 -5.58
N THR A 253 -11.71 -0.70 -5.62
CA THR A 253 -10.87 -0.46 -4.43
C THR A 253 -11.64 0.38 -3.40
N GLY A 254 -11.74 -0.13 -2.16
CA GLY A 254 -12.40 0.58 -1.05
C GLY A 254 -11.45 1.50 -0.26
N VAL A 255 -12.02 2.48 0.43
CA VAL A 255 -11.31 3.42 1.32
C VAL A 255 -12.02 3.49 2.67
N PHE A 256 -11.34 3.07 3.73
CA PHE A 256 -11.87 3.02 5.10
C PHE A 256 -10.96 3.83 6.02
N ALA A 257 -11.42 5.02 6.43
CA ALA A 257 -10.59 5.98 7.16
C ALA A 257 -11.20 6.35 8.53
N GLY A 258 -10.44 6.13 9.60
CA GLY A 258 -10.75 6.69 10.93
C GLY A 258 -10.42 8.19 10.98
N VAL A 259 -11.41 9.07 11.07
CA VAL A 259 -11.22 10.54 11.06
C VAL A 259 -12.23 11.22 11.97
N GLY A 260 -11.72 11.95 12.98
CA GLY A 260 -12.54 12.77 13.89
C GLY A 260 -12.63 14.23 13.46
N VAL A 261 -13.57 14.99 14.03
CA VAL A 261 -13.74 16.43 13.79
C VAL A 261 -12.68 17.23 14.57
N GLN A 262 -11.96 18.13 13.89
CA GLN A 262 -10.85 18.90 14.49
C GLN A 262 -11.03 20.44 14.50
N GLY A 263 -12.14 20.95 13.95
CA GLY A 263 -12.45 22.38 13.94
C GLY A 263 -11.65 23.23 12.94
N TYR A 264 -11.06 22.61 11.91
CA TYR A 264 -10.46 23.36 10.81
C TYR A 264 -11.53 24.10 10.00
N GLY A 265 -11.22 25.32 9.54
CA GLY A 265 -12.11 26.09 8.67
C GLY A 265 -13.37 26.66 9.34
N THR A 266 -13.53 26.55 10.67
CA THR A 266 -14.66 27.12 11.43
C THR A 266 -14.26 28.33 12.29
N PRO A 267 -14.02 29.52 11.70
CA PRO A 267 -13.76 30.74 12.45
C PRO A 267 -15.05 31.41 12.96
N ALA A 268 -14.93 32.19 14.03
CA ALA A 268 -15.97 33.11 14.49
C ALA A 268 -16.04 34.37 13.60
N GLY A 269 -16.46 34.18 12.35
CA GLY A 269 -16.40 35.16 11.26
C GLY A 269 -15.60 34.58 10.09
N GLY A 270 -16.27 34.35 8.95
CA GLY A 270 -15.73 33.58 7.83
C GLY A 270 -14.41 34.11 7.27
N ALA A 271 -13.53 33.20 6.83
CA ALA A 271 -12.32 33.57 6.10
C ALA A 271 -12.70 34.05 4.68
N ASP A 272 -12.51 35.34 4.43
CA ASP A 272 -12.78 35.95 3.12
C ASP A 272 -12.04 35.19 2.00
N GLY A 273 -12.76 34.89 0.92
CA GLY A 273 -12.20 34.22 -0.25
C GLY A 273 -12.16 32.68 -0.21
N VAL A 274 -12.66 31.99 0.81
CA VAL A 274 -12.71 30.49 0.85
C VAL A 274 -14.09 29.92 0.41
N GLU A 275 -14.91 30.76 -0.22
CA GLU A 275 -16.26 30.46 -0.69
C GLU A 275 -16.31 29.22 -1.60
N GLY A 276 -17.36 28.40 -1.44
CA GLY A 276 -17.57 27.16 -2.20
C GLY A 276 -16.79 25.95 -1.68
N TYR A 277 -15.58 26.14 -1.15
CA TYR A 277 -14.71 25.03 -0.72
C TYR A 277 -14.81 24.68 0.78
N GLY A 278 -15.25 25.60 1.65
CA GLY A 278 -15.29 25.35 3.10
C GLY A 278 -16.07 24.09 3.52
N LEU A 279 -17.18 23.76 2.84
CA LEU A 279 -17.97 22.56 3.13
C LEU A 279 -17.21 21.26 2.80
N THR A 280 -16.59 21.18 1.62
CA THR A 280 -15.84 19.98 1.20
C THR A 280 -14.45 19.90 1.84
N GLY A 281 -13.90 21.03 2.30
CA GLY A 281 -12.65 21.10 3.03
C GLY A 281 -12.75 20.63 4.49
N ALA A 282 -13.86 20.92 5.18
CA ALA A 282 -14.05 20.58 6.59
C ALA A 282 -14.87 19.29 6.87
N ALA A 283 -15.62 18.78 5.88
CA ALA A 283 -16.44 17.57 6.09
C ALA A 283 -15.57 16.29 6.23
N THR A 284 -15.72 15.56 7.33
CA THR A 284 -14.97 14.31 7.59
C THR A 284 -15.30 13.20 6.58
N SER A 285 -16.54 13.12 6.09
CA SER A 285 -16.94 12.20 5.01
C SER A 285 -16.20 12.44 3.70
N VAL A 286 -15.72 13.67 3.45
CA VAL A 286 -14.92 13.99 2.26
C VAL A 286 -13.46 13.53 2.42
N ALA A 287 -12.98 13.17 3.61
CA ALA A 287 -11.63 12.59 3.76
C ALA A 287 -11.48 11.26 2.99
N SER A 288 -12.35 10.27 3.25
CA SER A 288 -12.36 9.02 2.47
C SER A 288 -12.82 9.25 1.02
N GLY A 289 -13.86 10.07 0.82
CA GLY A 289 -14.41 10.37 -0.51
C GLY A 289 -13.43 11.07 -1.46
N ARG A 290 -12.54 11.92 -0.95
CA ARG A 290 -11.53 12.64 -1.75
C ARG A 290 -10.38 11.71 -2.17
N VAL A 291 -9.96 10.76 -1.33
CA VAL A 291 -9.01 9.70 -1.72
C VAL A 291 -9.59 8.89 -2.87
N ALA A 292 -10.84 8.43 -2.76
CA ALA A 292 -11.51 7.70 -3.82
C ALA A 292 -11.66 8.54 -5.11
N TYR A 293 -12.05 9.81 -5.00
CA TYR A 293 -12.18 10.73 -6.15
C TYR A 293 -10.85 10.97 -6.88
N VAL A 294 -9.77 11.29 -6.15
CA VAL A 294 -8.46 11.64 -6.73
C VAL A 294 -7.76 10.43 -7.35
N LEU A 295 -7.95 9.23 -6.78
CA LEU A 295 -7.43 7.97 -7.33
C LEU A 295 -8.41 7.29 -8.32
N GLY A 296 -9.62 7.84 -8.52
CA GLY A 296 -10.63 7.32 -9.44
C GLY A 296 -11.26 5.98 -9.03
N LEU A 297 -11.29 5.67 -7.74
CA LEU A 297 -11.76 4.41 -7.17
C LEU A 297 -13.30 4.37 -7.09
N GLN A 298 -13.87 3.18 -7.21
CA GLN A 298 -15.33 2.93 -7.23
C GLN A 298 -15.82 1.96 -6.15
N GLY A 299 -14.94 1.51 -5.25
CA GLY A 299 -15.33 0.75 -4.06
C GLY A 299 -15.92 1.63 -2.94
N PRO A 300 -16.33 1.03 -1.80
CA PRO A 300 -16.89 1.76 -0.67
C PRO A 300 -15.91 2.79 -0.09
N ALA A 301 -16.28 4.07 -0.07
CA ALA A 301 -15.53 5.14 0.57
C ALA A 301 -16.23 5.57 1.87
N ILE A 302 -15.68 5.15 3.01
CA ILE A 302 -16.30 5.29 4.33
C ILE A 302 -15.34 5.99 5.30
N THR A 303 -15.81 7.06 5.94
CA THR A 303 -15.18 7.64 7.12
C THR A 303 -15.84 7.10 8.38
N ILE A 304 -15.04 6.72 9.38
CA ILE A 304 -15.45 6.18 10.67
C ILE A 304 -14.99 7.14 11.77
N ASP A 305 -15.88 7.43 12.73
CA ASP A 305 -15.49 7.98 14.03
C ASP A 305 -16.03 7.07 15.16
N THR A 306 -15.11 6.41 15.85
CA THR A 306 -15.33 5.71 17.12
C THR A 306 -14.26 6.14 18.14
N ALA A 307 -13.84 7.41 18.07
CA ALA A 307 -12.70 7.97 18.80
C ALA A 307 -11.42 7.12 18.62
N CYS A 308 -10.77 6.70 19.71
CA CYS A 308 -9.47 6.03 19.67
C CYS A 308 -9.44 4.69 18.90
N SER A 309 -10.59 4.02 18.74
CA SER A 309 -10.67 2.74 18.02
C SER A 309 -10.89 2.90 16.51
N SER A 310 -11.08 4.12 15.99
CA SER A 310 -11.54 4.39 14.62
C SER A 310 -10.74 3.67 13.53
N SER A 311 -9.41 3.69 13.59
CA SER A 311 -8.54 3.00 12.62
C SER A 311 -8.64 1.46 12.67
N LEU A 312 -8.82 0.86 13.85
CA LEU A 312 -9.05 -0.59 13.95
C LEU A 312 -10.46 -0.98 13.50
N VAL A 313 -11.47 -0.13 13.74
CA VAL A 313 -12.82 -0.33 13.21
C VAL A 313 -12.84 -0.20 11.69
N ALA A 314 -12.16 0.82 11.13
CA ALA A 314 -11.95 0.97 9.70
C ALA A 314 -11.25 -0.25 9.08
N THR A 315 -10.18 -0.74 9.71
CA THR A 315 -9.45 -1.96 9.30
C THR A 315 -10.33 -3.22 9.41
N HIS A 316 -11.18 -3.32 10.43
CA HIS A 316 -12.16 -4.41 10.54
C HIS A 316 -13.17 -4.38 9.38
N LEU A 317 -13.74 -3.22 9.06
CA LEU A 317 -14.70 -3.07 7.96
C LEU A 317 -14.05 -3.34 6.60
N ALA A 318 -12.83 -2.86 6.36
CA ALA A 318 -12.06 -3.17 5.16
C ALA A 318 -11.84 -4.69 4.98
N CYS A 319 -11.45 -5.40 6.05
CA CYS A 319 -11.34 -6.86 6.03
C CYS A 319 -12.66 -7.58 5.75
N GLN A 320 -13.81 -6.97 6.10
CA GLN A 320 -15.12 -7.53 5.81
C GLN A 320 -15.54 -7.25 4.35
N SER A 321 -15.29 -6.04 3.83
CA SER A 321 -15.49 -5.68 2.43
C SER A 321 -14.74 -6.64 1.48
N LEU A 322 -13.47 -6.89 1.77
CA LEU A 322 -12.62 -7.84 1.03
C LEU A 322 -13.15 -9.28 1.08
N ARG A 323 -13.69 -9.75 2.22
CA ARG A 323 -14.27 -11.10 2.35
C ARG A 323 -15.62 -11.24 1.64
N ASN A 324 -16.40 -10.17 1.61
CA ASN A 324 -17.69 -10.13 0.93
C ASN A 324 -17.53 -9.95 -0.61
N ASN A 325 -16.36 -9.53 -1.09
CA ASN A 325 -16.11 -9.07 -2.46
C ASN A 325 -16.87 -7.77 -2.79
N GLU A 326 -17.07 -6.92 -1.77
CA GLU A 326 -17.45 -5.51 -1.92
C GLU A 326 -16.22 -4.64 -2.28
N SER A 327 -15.01 -5.22 -2.23
CA SER A 327 -13.79 -4.65 -2.79
C SER A 327 -12.80 -5.75 -3.21
N SER A 328 -11.93 -5.44 -4.17
CA SER A 328 -10.77 -6.26 -4.55
C SER A 328 -9.54 -5.93 -3.70
N LEU A 329 -9.28 -4.63 -3.55
CA LEU A 329 -8.23 -4.02 -2.74
C LEU A 329 -8.89 -3.03 -1.75
N ALA A 330 -8.27 -2.76 -0.60
CA ALA A 330 -8.78 -1.75 0.33
C ALA A 330 -7.67 -0.94 1.00
N LEU A 331 -7.82 0.39 0.99
CA LEU A 331 -7.04 1.31 1.81
C LEU A 331 -7.70 1.42 3.19
N ALA A 332 -6.97 1.10 4.25
CA ALA A 332 -7.51 1.05 5.62
C ALA A 332 -6.59 1.75 6.62
N GLY A 333 -7.10 2.72 7.36
CA GLY A 333 -6.26 3.52 8.25
C GLY A 333 -6.99 4.52 9.11
N GLY A 334 -6.27 5.53 9.59
CA GLY A 334 -6.83 6.69 10.26
C GLY A 334 -5.86 7.87 10.31
N VAL A 335 -6.39 9.05 10.63
CA VAL A 335 -5.63 10.31 10.73
C VAL A 335 -6.17 11.18 11.87
N THR A 336 -5.28 11.93 12.52
CA THR A 336 -5.60 12.94 13.54
C THR A 336 -4.60 14.07 13.43
N VAL A 337 -5.09 15.29 13.14
CA VAL A 337 -4.29 16.53 13.13
C VAL A 337 -5.05 17.61 13.90
N MET A 338 -4.50 18.02 15.04
CA MET A 338 -5.11 18.98 15.94
C MET A 338 -4.97 20.40 15.38
N SER A 339 -6.03 20.86 14.73
CA SER A 339 -6.12 22.24 14.23
C SER A 339 -6.35 23.26 15.35
N THR A 340 -6.98 22.84 16.45
CA THR A 340 -7.29 23.67 17.62
C THR A 340 -6.81 23.00 18.92
N PRO A 341 -6.53 23.74 20.00
CA PRO A 341 -6.13 23.16 21.28
C PRO A 341 -7.31 22.57 22.09
N ALA A 342 -8.53 22.52 21.52
CA ALA A 342 -9.74 22.12 22.23
C ALA A 342 -9.64 20.74 22.94
N PRO A 343 -9.02 19.68 22.36
CA PRO A 343 -8.87 18.41 23.07
C PRO A 343 -8.06 18.53 24.37
N PHE A 344 -7.00 19.34 24.38
CA PHE A 344 -6.20 19.60 25.58
C PHE A 344 -6.96 20.39 26.65
N ILE A 345 -7.92 21.24 26.25
CA ILE A 345 -8.77 21.99 27.19
C ILE A 345 -9.78 21.04 27.83
N GLU A 346 -10.55 20.30 27.04
CA GLU A 346 -11.62 19.43 27.53
C GLU A 346 -11.08 18.28 28.41
N PHE A 347 -9.97 17.66 28.02
CA PHE A 347 -9.34 16.59 28.83
C PHE A 347 -8.63 17.13 30.08
N ALA A 348 -8.22 18.41 30.11
CA ALA A 348 -7.74 19.04 31.34
C ALA A 348 -8.86 19.19 32.38
N ARG A 349 -10.08 19.59 31.97
CA ARG A 349 -11.25 19.67 32.89
C ARG A 349 -11.60 18.30 33.47
N GLN A 350 -11.41 17.24 32.69
CA GLN A 350 -11.61 15.84 33.12
C GLN A 350 -10.43 15.27 33.92
N ARG A 351 -9.33 16.02 34.08
CA ARG A 351 -8.05 15.58 34.69
C ARG A 351 -7.48 14.31 34.04
N GLY A 352 -7.72 14.15 32.74
CA GLY A 352 -7.34 12.96 31.97
C GLY A 352 -5.98 13.06 31.26
N LEU A 353 -5.30 14.20 31.35
CA LEU A 353 -3.99 14.44 30.70
C LEU A 353 -2.83 14.13 31.65
N ALA A 354 -1.78 13.52 31.11
CA ALA A 354 -0.48 13.45 31.78
C ALA A 354 0.13 14.87 31.89
N ALA A 355 0.64 15.24 33.06
CA ALA A 355 1.12 16.60 33.31
C ALA A 355 2.39 16.95 32.50
N ASP A 356 3.19 15.93 32.17
CA ASP A 356 4.37 16.00 31.29
C ASP A 356 4.06 15.75 29.81
N GLY A 357 2.79 15.45 29.47
CA GLY A 357 2.32 15.10 28.13
C GLY A 357 2.66 13.68 27.66
N ARG A 358 3.10 12.77 28.53
CA ARG A 358 3.55 11.41 28.16
C ARG A 358 2.57 10.32 28.57
N CYS A 359 2.21 9.44 27.64
CA CYS A 359 1.60 8.16 27.99
C CYS A 359 2.62 7.31 28.76
N LYS A 360 2.29 6.90 29.98
CA LYS A 360 3.16 6.10 30.88
C LYS A 360 2.54 4.72 31.15
N PRO A 361 2.30 3.90 30.11
CA PRO A 361 1.42 2.75 30.18
C PRO A 361 1.92 1.67 31.14
N PHE A 362 1.04 1.22 32.02
CA PHE A 362 1.27 0.18 33.03
C PHE A 362 2.41 0.50 34.02
N ALA A 363 2.88 1.75 34.07
CA ALA A 363 3.88 2.23 35.02
C ALA A 363 3.23 2.68 36.35
N ALA A 364 4.01 2.72 37.42
CA ALA A 364 3.58 3.33 38.69
C ALA A 364 3.38 4.86 38.59
N ALA A 365 3.89 5.50 37.52
CA ALA A 365 3.76 6.93 37.24
C ALA A 365 2.63 7.27 36.24
N ALA A 366 1.68 6.36 36.04
CA ALA A 366 0.52 6.53 35.16
C ALA A 366 -0.49 7.58 35.72
N ASP A 367 -0.41 8.81 35.23
CA ASP A 367 -1.19 9.98 35.67
C ASP A 367 -2.23 10.49 34.64
N GLY A 368 -2.24 9.94 33.42
CA GLY A 368 -3.12 10.39 32.33
C GLY A 368 -2.56 10.08 30.94
N THR A 369 -3.25 10.57 29.91
CA THR A 369 -2.86 10.38 28.50
C THR A 369 -2.04 11.55 27.95
N GLY A 370 -1.10 11.25 27.06
CA GLY A 370 -0.43 12.23 26.20
C GLY A 370 -1.18 12.36 24.87
N TRP A 371 -1.39 13.59 24.38
CA TRP A 371 -2.04 13.85 23.09
C TRP A 371 -1.03 14.18 21.99
N GLY A 372 -1.42 13.93 20.75
CA GLY A 372 -0.56 13.99 19.59
C GLY A 372 -1.28 13.62 18.29
N GLU A 373 -0.49 13.43 17.24
CA GLU A 373 -0.95 13.53 15.85
C GLU A 373 -0.35 12.46 14.94
N GLY A 374 -1.03 12.20 13.83
CA GLY A 374 -0.45 11.43 12.74
C GLY A 374 -1.48 10.83 11.79
N ALA A 375 -0.97 10.16 10.77
CA ALA A 375 -1.73 9.32 9.85
C ALA A 375 -1.04 7.96 9.68
N ALA A 376 -1.82 6.90 9.55
CA ALA A 376 -1.31 5.55 9.31
C ALA A 376 -2.30 4.77 8.44
N VAL A 377 -1.82 4.21 7.32
CA VAL A 377 -2.64 3.51 6.31
C VAL A 377 -1.97 2.20 5.91
N LEU A 378 -2.79 1.15 5.77
CA LEU A 378 -2.46 -0.14 5.19
C LEU A 378 -3.13 -0.30 3.83
N VAL A 379 -2.45 -0.98 2.90
CA VAL A 379 -3.07 -1.57 1.71
C VAL A 379 -3.38 -3.02 2.01
N LEU A 380 -4.66 -3.39 1.90
CA LEU A 380 -5.19 -4.70 2.26
C LEU A 380 -5.75 -5.42 1.03
N GLU A 381 -5.53 -6.72 0.97
CA GLU A 381 -6.01 -7.59 -0.10
C GLU A 381 -6.39 -8.98 0.43
N ARG A 382 -7.19 -9.76 -0.29
CA ARG A 382 -7.33 -11.20 -0.03
C ARG A 382 -5.97 -11.88 -0.21
N LEU A 383 -5.58 -12.78 0.70
CA LEU A 383 -4.28 -13.47 0.59
C LEU A 383 -4.16 -14.33 -0.69
N SER A 384 -5.26 -14.85 -1.22
CA SER A 384 -5.27 -15.53 -2.53
C SER A 384 -4.99 -14.58 -3.69
N ASP A 385 -5.49 -13.34 -3.62
CA ASP A 385 -5.35 -12.31 -4.65
C ASP A 385 -3.93 -11.70 -4.62
N ALA A 386 -3.39 -11.42 -3.44
CA ALA A 386 -2.00 -10.97 -3.28
C ALA A 386 -1.00 -11.96 -3.91
N HIS A 387 -1.22 -13.27 -3.74
CA HIS A 387 -0.40 -14.29 -4.42
C HIS A 387 -0.63 -14.32 -5.94
N ARG A 388 -1.85 -14.10 -6.43
CA ARG A 388 -2.19 -14.07 -7.86
C ARG A 388 -1.58 -12.85 -8.57
N HIS A 389 -1.53 -11.71 -7.91
CA HIS A 389 -0.95 -10.46 -8.43
C HIS A 389 0.54 -10.32 -8.10
N HIS A 390 1.13 -11.31 -7.42
CA HIS A 390 2.53 -11.33 -6.96
C HIS A 390 2.92 -10.16 -6.03
N HIS A 391 1.96 -9.59 -5.31
CA HIS A 391 2.19 -8.56 -4.31
C HIS A 391 2.94 -9.13 -3.09
N ARG A 392 3.85 -8.35 -2.51
CA ARG A 392 4.61 -8.74 -1.32
C ARG A 392 3.70 -8.72 -0.09
N VAL A 393 3.48 -9.88 0.53
CA VAL A 393 2.79 -9.96 1.83
C VAL A 393 3.74 -9.51 2.95
N LEU A 394 3.41 -8.43 3.65
CA LEU A 394 4.16 -7.89 4.78
C LEU A 394 3.76 -8.54 6.11
N ALA A 395 2.47 -8.85 6.25
CA ALA A 395 1.86 -9.59 7.36
C ALA A 395 0.47 -10.10 6.94
N VAL A 396 -0.14 -10.95 7.77
CA VAL A 396 -1.50 -11.47 7.54
C VAL A 396 -2.41 -11.13 8.71
N ILE A 397 -3.52 -10.44 8.46
CA ILE A 397 -4.59 -10.20 9.44
C ILE A 397 -5.42 -11.49 9.58
N ALA A 398 -5.02 -12.35 10.51
CA ALA A 398 -5.71 -13.60 10.85
C ALA A 398 -7.11 -13.37 11.45
N GLY A 399 -7.43 -12.13 11.87
CA GLY A 399 -8.81 -11.70 12.06
C GLY A 399 -8.94 -10.43 12.88
N SER A 400 -10.18 -9.95 12.96
CA SER A 400 -10.58 -8.71 13.64
C SER A 400 -11.92 -8.92 14.37
N ALA A 401 -12.10 -8.28 15.51
CA ALA A 401 -13.35 -8.27 16.28
C ALA A 401 -13.62 -6.87 16.83
N ILE A 402 -14.91 -6.51 16.92
CA ILE A 402 -15.39 -5.27 17.54
C ILE A 402 -16.55 -5.57 18.50
N ASN A 403 -16.72 -4.76 19.54
CA ASN A 403 -17.91 -4.75 20.39
C ASN A 403 -18.13 -3.36 21.04
N GLN A 404 -19.02 -3.32 22.02
CA GLN A 404 -19.35 -2.16 22.83
C GLN A 404 -19.28 -2.53 24.32
N ASP A 405 -18.90 -1.57 25.15
CA ASP A 405 -18.90 -1.66 26.60
C ASP A 405 -20.33 -1.80 27.15
N GLY A 406 -21.26 -1.01 26.60
CA GLY A 406 -22.67 -1.00 27.01
C GLY A 406 -22.93 -0.02 28.14
N ALA A 407 -23.68 -0.45 29.16
CA ALA A 407 -23.95 0.34 30.36
C ALA A 407 -22.79 0.18 31.39
N SER A 408 -21.59 0.63 31.00
CA SER A 408 -20.45 0.70 31.94
C SER A 408 -20.69 1.77 33.02
N ASN A 409 -19.85 1.78 34.06
CA ASN A 409 -19.97 2.70 35.20
C ASN A 409 -19.50 4.14 34.85
N GLY A 410 -20.19 4.76 33.88
CA GLY A 410 -19.89 6.05 33.25
C GLY A 410 -19.55 5.89 31.76
N LEU A 411 -20.12 6.75 30.90
CA LEU A 411 -19.99 6.68 29.41
C LEU A 411 -18.54 6.58 28.91
N THR A 412 -17.60 7.22 29.62
CA THR A 412 -16.17 7.28 29.28
C THR A 412 -15.32 6.27 30.06
N ALA A 413 -15.92 5.46 30.94
CA ALA A 413 -15.24 4.47 31.76
C ALA A 413 -15.16 3.11 31.02
N PRO A 414 -13.95 2.55 30.82
CA PRO A 414 -13.78 1.30 30.07
C PRO A 414 -14.28 0.09 30.86
N ASN A 415 -14.82 -0.92 30.19
CA ASN A 415 -15.33 -2.15 30.83
C ASN A 415 -14.42 -3.38 30.58
N GLY A 416 -13.80 -3.93 31.63
CA GLY A 416 -12.92 -5.11 31.52
C GLY A 416 -13.63 -6.34 30.92
N PRO A 417 -14.84 -6.72 31.37
CA PRO A 417 -15.62 -7.79 30.76
C PRO A 417 -15.93 -7.56 29.27
N ALA A 418 -16.09 -6.32 28.80
CA ALA A 418 -16.26 -6.02 27.38
C ALA A 418 -14.96 -6.20 26.58
N GLN A 419 -13.82 -5.80 27.13
CA GLN A 419 -12.52 -6.07 26.53
C GLN A 419 -12.23 -7.58 26.50
N GLN A 420 -12.54 -8.33 27.57
CA GLN A 420 -12.47 -9.80 27.59
C GLN A 420 -13.36 -10.40 26.49
N ARG A 421 -14.60 -9.89 26.35
CA ARG A 421 -15.51 -10.28 25.26
C ARG A 421 -14.89 -9.98 23.88
N VAL A 422 -14.29 -8.82 23.61
CA VAL A 422 -13.79 -8.51 22.25
C VAL A 422 -12.57 -9.38 21.87
N ILE A 423 -11.69 -9.66 22.83
CA ILE A 423 -10.52 -10.54 22.61
C ILE A 423 -10.97 -11.99 22.36
N THR A 424 -11.96 -12.48 23.13
CA THR A 424 -12.47 -13.85 23.01
C THR A 424 -13.47 -14.07 21.88
N ARG A 425 -14.12 -13.02 21.33
CA ARG A 425 -15.09 -13.09 20.21
C ARG A 425 -14.47 -13.44 18.85
N ARG A 426 -13.27 -14.01 18.86
CA ARG A 426 -12.60 -14.62 17.70
C ARG A 426 -13.49 -15.69 17.06
N ARG A 427 -13.49 -15.75 15.72
CA ARG A 427 -14.08 -16.87 14.97
C ARG A 427 -13.36 -18.17 15.40
N GLN A 428 -14.07 -19.05 16.09
CA GLN A 428 -13.53 -20.21 16.83
C GLN A 428 -13.01 -21.37 15.95
N ARG A 429 -12.25 -21.11 14.87
CA ARG A 429 -12.00 -22.13 13.82
C ARG A 429 -10.55 -22.31 13.33
N ARG A 430 -9.60 -21.41 13.61
CA ARG A 430 -8.21 -21.55 13.09
C ARG A 430 -7.05 -21.21 14.03
N HIS A 431 -7.22 -20.28 14.96
CA HIS A 431 -6.11 -19.77 15.77
C HIS A 431 -6.45 -19.78 17.26
N PRO A 432 -5.79 -20.61 18.09
CA PRO A 432 -5.88 -20.53 19.55
C PRO A 432 -5.36 -19.18 20.07
N LEU A 433 -5.88 -18.71 21.21
CA LEU A 433 -5.29 -17.56 21.91
C LEU A 433 -3.86 -17.88 22.40
N ASP A 434 -3.59 -19.16 22.70
CA ASP A 434 -2.30 -19.73 23.07
C ASP A 434 -1.18 -19.56 22.01
N HIS A 435 -1.50 -19.02 20.83
CA HIS A 435 -0.55 -18.73 19.74
C HIS A 435 -0.25 -17.22 19.59
N VAL A 436 -0.72 -16.36 20.50
CA VAL A 436 -0.38 -14.92 20.53
C VAL A 436 0.83 -14.68 21.43
N ASP A 437 1.91 -14.14 20.88
CA ASP A 437 3.17 -13.88 21.62
C ASP A 437 3.12 -12.55 22.41
N VAL A 438 2.64 -11.50 21.75
CA VAL A 438 2.74 -10.11 22.21
C VAL A 438 1.45 -9.37 21.89
N VAL A 439 1.08 -8.38 22.70
CA VAL A 439 0.02 -7.43 22.36
C VAL A 439 0.47 -5.99 22.53
N GLU A 440 0.31 -5.26 21.43
CA GLU A 440 0.23 -3.81 21.45
C GLU A 440 -1.12 -3.45 22.10
N ALA A 441 -1.04 -3.01 23.36
CA ALA A 441 -2.17 -2.68 24.19
C ALA A 441 -2.82 -1.35 23.75
N HIS A 442 -3.99 -1.01 24.29
CA HIS A 442 -4.54 0.35 24.13
C HIS A 442 -3.76 1.36 24.99
N GLY A 443 -3.36 0.97 26.21
CA GLY A 443 -2.28 1.55 27.02
C GLY A 443 -2.18 3.08 26.99
N THR A 444 -3.17 3.76 27.55
CA THR A 444 -3.22 5.23 27.56
C THR A 444 -2.42 5.88 28.68
N GLY A 445 -1.83 5.11 29.61
CA GLY A 445 -1.14 5.69 30.77
C GLY A 445 -2.11 6.18 31.85
N THR A 446 -3.37 5.71 31.81
CA THR A 446 -4.42 6.18 32.70
C THR A 446 -4.54 5.28 33.92
N THR A 447 -4.61 5.87 35.12
CA THR A 447 -4.60 5.17 36.40
C THR A 447 -5.73 4.15 36.57
N LEU A 448 -6.87 4.32 35.87
CA LEU A 448 -7.99 3.38 35.84
C LEU A 448 -7.97 2.42 34.64
N GLY A 449 -7.60 2.90 33.44
CA GLY A 449 -7.65 2.11 32.21
C GLY A 449 -6.57 1.04 32.14
N ASP A 450 -5.35 1.36 32.56
CA ASP A 450 -4.20 0.45 32.47
C ASP A 450 -4.38 -0.82 33.35
N PRO A 451 -4.88 -0.74 34.61
CA PRO A 451 -5.23 -1.93 35.40
C PRO A 451 -6.38 -2.76 34.82
N ILE A 452 -7.43 -2.12 34.28
CA ILE A 452 -8.57 -2.81 33.64
C ILE A 452 -8.09 -3.61 32.42
N GLU A 453 -7.28 -2.99 31.55
CA GLU A 453 -6.72 -3.69 30.39
C GLU A 453 -5.78 -4.82 30.82
N ALA A 454 -4.97 -4.64 31.86
CA ALA A 454 -4.09 -5.70 32.37
C ALA A 454 -4.88 -6.90 32.95
N GLY A 455 -5.88 -6.62 33.79
CA GLY A 455 -6.78 -7.64 34.36
C GLY A 455 -7.52 -8.43 33.28
N THR A 456 -7.96 -7.74 32.22
CA THR A 456 -8.59 -8.34 31.03
C THR A 456 -7.75 -9.47 30.42
N THR A 457 -6.47 -9.21 30.12
CA THR A 457 -5.58 -10.24 29.55
C THR A 457 -5.29 -11.36 30.54
N GLY A 458 -5.02 -11.05 31.81
CA GLY A 458 -4.53 -12.02 32.79
C GLY A 458 -5.46 -13.22 32.99
N HIS A 459 -6.77 -12.98 32.89
CA HIS A 459 -7.80 -14.02 32.98
C HIS A 459 -7.76 -15.03 31.81
N LEU A 460 -7.31 -14.62 30.62
CA LEU A 460 -7.30 -15.47 29.43
C LEU A 460 -6.25 -16.59 29.51
N ARG A 461 -5.14 -16.36 30.21
CA ARG A 461 -4.01 -17.31 30.31
C ARG A 461 -4.13 -18.32 31.47
N ARG A 462 -5.26 -18.36 32.18
CA ARG A 462 -5.46 -19.23 33.36
C ARG A 462 -5.61 -20.74 33.07
N GLN A 463 -5.45 -21.22 31.83
CA GLN A 463 -5.47 -22.67 31.51
C GLN A 463 -4.06 -23.29 31.46
N PRO A 464 -3.76 -24.42 32.15
CA PRO A 464 -2.41 -24.68 32.65
C PRO A 464 -1.50 -25.55 31.77
N HIS A 465 -1.81 -25.74 30.47
CA HIS A 465 -1.42 -26.95 29.73
C HIS A 465 -0.26 -26.85 28.72
N ARG A 466 0.53 -25.77 28.68
CA ARG A 466 1.78 -25.71 27.89
C ARG A 466 3.01 -25.44 28.77
N GLN A 467 4.06 -26.24 28.59
CA GLN A 467 5.33 -26.18 29.35
C GLN A 467 6.36 -25.18 28.78
N HIS A 468 5.97 -24.32 27.83
CA HIS A 468 6.87 -23.40 27.15
C HIS A 468 6.79 -21.98 27.76
N PRO A 469 7.90 -21.41 28.28
CA PRO A 469 7.87 -20.20 29.10
C PRO A 469 7.93 -18.90 28.29
N TYR A 470 7.07 -18.76 27.28
CA TYR A 470 6.84 -17.47 26.61
C TYR A 470 5.68 -16.75 27.29
N GLY A 471 5.86 -15.46 27.57
CA GLY A 471 4.86 -14.61 28.23
C GLY A 471 3.84 -14.09 27.23
N TRP A 472 2.69 -13.60 27.72
CA TRP A 472 1.97 -12.57 26.96
C TRP A 472 2.69 -11.26 27.24
N ASP A 473 3.45 -10.79 26.28
CA ASP A 473 4.27 -9.59 26.47
C ASP A 473 3.52 -8.33 26.01
N ARG A 474 3.84 -7.17 26.59
CA ARG A 474 3.20 -5.88 26.29
C ARG A 474 4.21 -4.77 26.00
N SER A 475 3.92 -3.98 24.97
CA SER A 475 4.71 -2.82 24.51
C SER A 475 3.93 -1.50 24.61
N ASN A 476 4.64 -0.36 24.64
CA ASN A 476 4.05 0.98 24.67
C ASN A 476 3.33 1.30 23.35
N PRO A 477 2.02 1.54 23.33
CA PRO A 477 1.32 1.91 22.11
C PRO A 477 1.71 3.28 21.57
N THR A 478 1.49 3.45 20.27
CA THR A 478 1.39 4.77 19.60
C THR A 478 0.09 5.52 19.97
N SER A 479 -0.36 5.38 21.24
CA SER A 479 -1.70 5.77 21.73
C SER A 479 -1.95 7.28 21.69
N ALA A 480 -0.89 8.09 21.65
CA ALA A 480 -0.97 9.54 21.52
C ALA A 480 -1.60 10.04 20.22
N THR A 481 -1.99 9.18 19.26
CA THR A 481 -2.46 9.58 17.92
C THR A 481 -3.94 9.19 17.66
N PRO A 482 -4.92 9.71 18.43
CA PRO A 482 -6.25 9.15 18.64
C PRO A 482 -6.85 8.25 17.54
N ALA A 483 -7.28 8.81 16.40
CA ALA A 483 -7.95 8.01 15.38
C ALA A 483 -6.99 7.15 14.53
N ALA A 484 -5.68 7.45 14.53
CA ALA A 484 -4.64 6.71 13.82
C ALA A 484 -3.94 5.61 14.66
N ALA A 485 -4.02 5.71 15.99
CA ALA A 485 -3.24 4.93 16.95
C ALA A 485 -3.30 3.40 16.73
N GLY A 486 -4.48 2.89 16.36
CA GLY A 486 -4.67 1.48 16.04
C GLY A 486 -3.84 1.01 14.84
N THR A 487 -3.86 1.75 13.73
CA THR A 487 -3.07 1.40 12.55
C THR A 487 -1.59 1.73 12.73
N ALA A 488 -1.22 2.75 13.50
CA ALA A 488 0.17 2.98 13.87
C ALA A 488 0.74 1.81 14.71
N GLY A 489 -0.04 1.27 15.65
CA GLY A 489 0.30 0.05 16.40
C GLY A 489 0.39 -1.20 15.52
N LEU A 490 -0.48 -1.34 14.51
CA LEU A 490 -0.36 -2.38 13.49
C LEU A 490 0.95 -2.26 12.71
N ILE A 491 1.28 -1.08 12.16
CA ILE A 491 2.54 -0.87 11.39
C ILE A 491 3.76 -1.20 12.26
N LYS A 492 3.80 -0.73 13.51
CA LYS A 492 4.85 -1.05 14.49
C LYS A 492 5.01 -2.54 14.73
N MET A 493 3.90 -3.28 14.89
CA MET A 493 3.97 -4.73 15.08
C MET A 493 4.32 -5.48 13.78
N ILE A 494 3.96 -4.93 12.60
CA ILE A 494 4.41 -5.47 11.30
C ILE A 494 5.92 -5.26 11.11
N THR A 495 6.49 -4.12 11.52
CA THR A 495 7.95 -3.92 11.45
C THR A 495 8.71 -4.76 12.47
N ALA A 496 8.14 -4.98 13.66
CA ALA A 496 8.66 -5.94 14.65
C ALA A 496 8.65 -7.39 14.13
N LEU A 497 7.57 -7.82 13.44
CA LEU A 497 7.48 -9.12 12.78
C LEU A 497 8.54 -9.29 11.69
N ASN A 498 8.74 -8.27 10.86
CA ASN A 498 9.71 -8.29 9.76
C ASN A 498 11.17 -8.26 10.23
N HIS A 499 11.48 -7.56 11.33
CA HIS A 499 12.81 -7.54 11.93
C HIS A 499 13.07 -8.69 12.93
N ALA A 500 12.04 -9.49 13.26
CA ALA A 500 12.10 -10.54 14.28
C ALA A 500 12.60 -10.05 15.65
N VAL A 501 12.21 -8.83 16.06
CA VAL A 501 12.60 -8.18 17.32
C VAL A 501 11.39 -7.47 17.92
N LEU A 502 11.16 -7.66 19.21
CA LEU A 502 10.19 -6.91 20.01
C LEU A 502 10.85 -5.61 20.52
N PRO A 503 10.32 -4.42 20.16
CA PRO A 503 10.85 -3.14 20.64
C PRO A 503 10.42 -2.83 22.08
N PRO A 504 11.16 -1.98 22.81
CA PRO A 504 10.88 -1.68 24.21
C PRO A 504 9.60 -0.85 24.43
N THR A 505 9.07 -0.94 25.65
CA THR A 505 8.09 0.00 26.22
C THR A 505 8.84 1.14 26.93
N LEU A 506 8.37 2.37 26.76
CA LEU A 506 8.98 3.56 27.38
C LEU A 506 8.30 3.95 28.69
N HIS A 507 9.01 4.75 29.49
CA HIS A 507 8.53 5.39 30.73
C HIS A 507 8.05 4.42 31.84
N VAL A 508 8.57 3.19 31.87
CA VAL A 508 8.31 2.20 32.94
C VAL A 508 9.53 2.08 33.87
N ASP A 509 9.70 3.04 34.78
CA ASP A 509 10.72 2.98 35.84
C ASP A 509 10.40 1.88 36.87
N GLN A 510 9.11 1.76 37.21
CA GLN A 510 8.53 0.66 37.98
C GLN A 510 7.15 0.32 37.41
N PRO A 511 6.76 -0.97 37.39
CA PRO A 511 5.42 -1.38 36.95
C PRO A 511 4.36 -0.96 37.98
N SER A 512 3.13 -0.75 37.52
CA SER A 512 2.02 -0.27 38.36
C SER A 512 1.69 -1.28 39.48
N PRO A 513 1.54 -0.83 40.74
CA PRO A 513 1.18 -1.69 41.87
C PRO A 513 -0.29 -2.13 41.84
N HIS A 514 -1.11 -1.57 40.95
CA HIS A 514 -2.52 -1.93 40.79
C HIS A 514 -2.73 -3.14 39.84
N ILE A 515 -1.66 -3.84 39.48
CA ILE A 515 -1.66 -4.98 38.55
C ILE A 515 -0.92 -6.16 39.21
N ASP A 516 -1.52 -7.35 39.20
CA ASP A 516 -0.88 -8.57 39.73
C ASP A 516 0.09 -9.22 38.73
N TRP A 517 1.32 -8.71 38.74
CA TRP A 517 2.45 -9.27 37.98
C TRP A 517 2.96 -10.61 38.55
N SER A 518 2.59 -10.98 39.79
CA SER A 518 3.18 -12.13 40.50
C SER A 518 2.84 -13.47 39.86
N THR A 519 1.70 -13.54 39.16
CA THR A 519 1.26 -14.71 38.39
C THR A 519 2.19 -15.07 37.22
N GLY A 520 3.03 -14.14 36.76
CA GLY A 520 3.87 -14.32 35.57
C GLY A 520 3.10 -14.52 34.26
N THR A 521 1.78 -14.26 34.24
CA THR A 521 0.93 -14.45 33.06
C THR A 521 1.20 -13.40 31.98
N ILE A 522 1.52 -12.17 32.38
CA ILE A 522 1.85 -11.02 31.51
C ILE A 522 3.23 -10.48 31.90
N ARG A 523 3.98 -9.91 30.96
CA ARG A 523 5.20 -9.11 31.23
C ARG A 523 5.21 -7.82 30.42
N LEU A 524 5.95 -6.82 30.91
CA LEU A 524 6.23 -5.58 30.18
C LEU A 524 7.57 -5.69 29.45
N LEU A 525 7.61 -5.27 28.19
CA LEU A 525 8.80 -5.27 27.34
C LEU A 525 9.73 -4.10 27.67
N THR A 526 10.26 -3.99 28.89
CA THR A 526 11.11 -2.83 29.28
C THR A 526 12.48 -2.78 28.59
N THR A 527 12.84 -3.84 27.85
CA THR A 527 14.03 -3.91 26.98
C THR A 527 13.68 -4.52 25.63
N ALA A 528 14.47 -4.20 24.60
CA ALA A 528 14.37 -4.84 23.29
C ALA A 528 14.74 -6.33 23.38
N GLN A 529 13.99 -7.21 22.70
CA GLN A 529 14.19 -8.66 22.76
C GLN A 529 14.10 -9.32 21.38
N PRO A 530 14.93 -10.32 21.04
CA PRO A 530 14.72 -11.14 19.85
C PRO A 530 13.38 -11.89 19.93
N TRP A 531 12.57 -11.82 18.87
CA TRP A 531 11.33 -12.56 18.75
C TRP A 531 11.66 -13.96 18.19
N PRO A 532 11.60 -15.04 18.99
CA PRO A 532 11.97 -16.38 18.52
C PRO A 532 11.02 -16.89 17.42
N SER A 533 11.43 -17.95 16.73
CA SER A 533 10.52 -18.78 15.93
C SER A 533 10.03 -19.94 16.82
N THR A 534 8.73 -20.20 16.84
CA THR A 534 8.09 -21.26 17.66
C THR A 534 7.49 -22.36 16.77
N ASP A 535 6.58 -23.18 17.31
CA ASP A 535 5.76 -24.14 16.55
C ASP A 535 4.65 -23.46 15.72
N HIS A 536 4.48 -22.14 15.84
CA HIS A 536 3.52 -21.32 15.08
C HIS A 536 4.19 -20.09 14.46
N PRO A 537 3.54 -19.40 13.51
CA PRO A 537 3.99 -18.09 13.06
C PRO A 537 4.03 -17.10 14.24
N ARG A 538 5.03 -16.21 14.25
CA ARG A 538 5.05 -15.06 15.17
C ARG A 538 3.75 -14.28 15.02
N THR A 539 3.12 -13.94 16.14
CA THR A 539 1.74 -13.44 16.17
C THR A 539 1.59 -12.34 17.21
N ALA A 540 1.24 -11.14 16.75
CA ALA A 540 0.84 -10.05 17.62
C ALA A 540 -0.68 -9.87 17.61
N ALA A 541 -1.24 -9.36 18.70
CA ALA A 541 -2.52 -8.69 18.66
C ALA A 541 -2.36 -7.17 18.88
N VAL A 542 -3.36 -6.41 18.43
CA VAL A 542 -3.42 -4.94 18.60
C VAL A 542 -4.80 -4.58 19.10
N SER A 543 -4.85 -3.89 20.24
CA SER A 543 -6.08 -3.40 20.88
C SER A 543 -6.22 -1.89 20.70
N SER A 544 -7.45 -1.40 20.54
CA SER A 544 -7.78 0.00 20.79
C SER A 544 -9.22 0.15 21.24
N PHE A 545 -9.43 0.98 22.27
CA PHE A 545 -10.70 1.12 22.96
C PHE A 545 -11.13 2.59 22.86
N GLY A 546 -12.27 2.85 22.21
CA GLY A 546 -12.78 4.21 22.03
C GLY A 546 -13.45 4.72 23.31
N ILE A 547 -13.28 6.01 23.63
CA ILE A 547 -13.94 6.67 24.78
C ILE A 547 -15.49 6.69 24.68
N SER A 548 -16.04 6.26 23.54
CA SER A 548 -17.46 5.97 23.32
C SER A 548 -17.86 4.51 23.60
N GLY A 549 -17.03 3.75 24.32
CA GLY A 549 -17.22 2.33 24.65
C GLY A 549 -16.97 1.35 23.49
N THR A 550 -16.60 1.83 22.29
CA THR A 550 -16.40 0.94 21.13
C THR A 550 -15.00 0.32 21.15
N ASN A 551 -14.91 -0.97 21.44
CA ASN A 551 -13.65 -1.71 21.44
C ASN A 551 -13.36 -2.37 20.09
N ALA A 552 -12.09 -2.40 19.70
CA ALA A 552 -11.60 -3.15 18.56
C ALA A 552 -10.32 -3.93 18.91
N HIS A 553 -10.20 -5.15 18.39
CA HIS A 553 -9.06 -6.02 18.65
C HIS A 553 -8.71 -6.88 17.43
N LEU A 554 -7.51 -6.68 16.90
CA LEU A 554 -6.98 -7.34 15.70
C LEU A 554 -5.86 -8.32 16.06
N ILE A 555 -5.67 -9.39 15.26
CA ILE A 555 -4.51 -10.28 15.34
C ILE A 555 -3.83 -10.28 13.97
N ILE A 556 -2.52 -10.06 13.97
CA ILE A 556 -1.64 -10.16 12.81
C ILE A 556 -0.62 -11.26 13.02
N GLN A 557 -0.25 -11.93 11.94
CA GLN A 557 0.76 -12.98 11.91
C GLN A 557 1.86 -12.64 10.91
N GLN A 558 3.05 -13.17 11.16
CA GLN A 558 4.14 -13.21 10.19
C GLN A 558 3.64 -13.72 8.84
N ALA A 559 4.03 -13.05 7.76
CA ALA A 559 3.72 -13.51 6.41
C ALA A 559 4.24 -14.94 6.19
N PRO A 560 3.52 -15.81 5.45
CA PRO A 560 4.03 -17.12 5.06
C PRO A 560 5.37 -16.95 4.34
N THR A 561 6.42 -17.59 4.82
CA THR A 561 7.73 -17.56 4.16
C THR A 561 7.56 -18.02 2.71
N PRO A 562 7.86 -17.19 1.69
CA PRO A 562 7.78 -17.63 0.31
C PRO A 562 8.70 -18.84 0.11
N PRO A 563 8.32 -19.83 -0.73
CA PRO A 563 9.29 -20.82 -1.18
C PRO A 563 10.48 -20.06 -1.79
N PRO A 564 11.74 -20.47 -1.52
CA PRO A 564 12.89 -19.79 -2.10
C PRO A 564 12.73 -19.77 -3.62
N PRO A 565 13.00 -18.63 -4.29
CA PRO A 565 12.84 -18.55 -5.73
C PRO A 565 13.67 -19.66 -6.40
N PRO A 566 13.17 -20.27 -7.48
CA PRO A 566 13.93 -21.31 -8.18
C PRO A 566 15.31 -20.76 -8.53
N PRO A 567 16.38 -21.57 -8.39
CA PRO A 567 17.74 -21.09 -8.62
C PRO A 567 17.81 -20.42 -9.99
N PRO A 568 18.35 -19.19 -10.08
CA PRO A 568 18.17 -18.35 -11.26
C PRO A 568 18.65 -19.10 -12.49
N THR A 569 17.72 -19.36 -13.40
CA THR A 569 18.03 -20.00 -14.69
C THR A 569 19.17 -19.20 -15.32
N PRO A 570 20.31 -19.83 -15.67
CA PRO A 570 21.52 -19.08 -16.04
C PRO A 570 21.18 -18.12 -17.17
N ALA A 571 21.22 -16.82 -16.85
CA ALA A 571 20.58 -15.81 -17.66
C ALA A 571 21.09 -15.86 -19.10
N THR A 572 20.18 -15.85 -20.07
CA THR A 572 20.48 -15.79 -21.51
C THR A 572 21.08 -14.44 -21.87
N SER A 573 22.34 -14.24 -21.47
CA SER A 573 23.19 -13.05 -21.64
C SER A 573 22.55 -11.73 -21.16
N GLN A 574 23.13 -11.09 -20.13
CA GLN A 574 22.64 -9.78 -19.67
C GLN A 574 22.55 -8.78 -20.84
N PRO A 575 21.46 -8.00 -20.97
CA PRO A 575 21.31 -7.04 -22.07
C PRO A 575 22.44 -6.01 -22.08
N PRO A 576 22.76 -5.37 -23.21
CA PRO A 576 23.92 -4.49 -23.34
C PRO A 576 23.82 -3.19 -22.50
N LEU A 577 22.62 -2.83 -22.05
CA LEU A 577 22.32 -1.62 -21.29
C LEU A 577 21.42 -1.94 -20.09
N ARG A 578 21.66 -1.23 -18.98
CA ARG A 578 20.72 -1.10 -17.85
C ARG A 578 20.10 0.30 -17.89
N ILE A 579 18.83 0.40 -17.53
CA ILE A 579 18.04 1.63 -17.61
C ILE A 579 17.30 1.81 -16.28
N TRP A 580 17.47 2.96 -15.63
CA TRP A 580 16.67 3.37 -14.47
C TRP A 580 15.82 4.58 -14.85
N PRO A 581 14.50 4.42 -15.03
CA PRO A 581 13.59 5.54 -15.21
C PRO A 581 13.35 6.26 -13.88
N LEU A 582 13.15 7.57 -13.94
CA LEU A 582 12.61 8.39 -12.86
C LEU A 582 11.53 9.30 -13.45
N SER A 583 10.50 9.64 -12.68
CA SER A 583 9.51 10.64 -13.09
C SER A 583 8.99 11.47 -11.92
N ALA A 584 8.45 12.64 -12.23
CA ALA A 584 7.68 13.45 -11.30
C ALA A 584 6.71 14.39 -12.06
N ARG A 585 5.81 15.05 -11.32
CA ARG A 585 4.90 16.06 -11.89
C ARG A 585 5.54 17.44 -12.10
N THR A 586 6.68 17.74 -11.45
CA THR A 586 7.42 19.00 -11.63
C THR A 586 8.93 18.73 -11.76
N PRO A 587 9.72 19.66 -12.35
CA PRO A 587 11.18 19.51 -12.42
C PRO A 587 11.84 19.41 -11.03
N THR A 588 11.35 20.20 -10.07
CA THR A 588 11.87 20.21 -8.69
C THR A 588 11.66 18.87 -8.02
N ALA A 589 10.48 18.26 -8.17
CA ALA A 589 10.18 16.94 -7.63
C ALA A 589 11.00 15.82 -8.31
N LEU A 590 11.32 15.94 -9.61
CA LEU A 590 12.20 14.98 -10.30
C LEU A 590 13.63 15.03 -9.75
N ASN A 591 14.17 16.23 -9.50
CA ASN A 591 15.49 16.41 -8.90
C ASN A 591 15.52 15.92 -7.44
N ALA A 592 14.45 16.18 -6.67
CA ALA A 592 14.31 15.66 -5.31
C ALA A 592 14.23 14.12 -5.28
N GLN A 593 13.51 13.50 -6.23
CA GLN A 593 13.44 12.04 -6.33
C GLN A 593 14.79 11.42 -6.71
N ALA A 594 15.57 12.08 -7.56
CA ALA A 594 16.95 11.69 -7.86
C ALA A 594 17.86 11.77 -6.62
N ALA A 595 17.70 12.82 -5.80
CA ALA A 595 18.43 12.97 -4.54
C ALA A 595 18.06 11.87 -3.52
N ARG A 596 16.77 11.58 -3.34
CA ARG A 596 16.29 10.48 -2.46
C ARG A 596 16.84 9.12 -2.91
N LEU A 597 16.79 8.81 -4.20
CA LEU A 597 17.32 7.54 -4.72
C LEU A 597 18.85 7.46 -4.61
N HIS A 598 19.57 8.57 -4.81
CA HIS A 598 21.02 8.64 -4.60
C HIS A 598 21.41 8.38 -3.13
N GLN A 599 20.65 8.93 -2.17
CA GLN A 599 20.86 8.66 -0.75
C GLN A 599 20.59 7.18 -0.42
N HIS A 600 19.42 6.67 -0.80
CA HIS A 600 19.01 5.29 -0.56
C HIS A 600 20.04 4.26 -1.09
N LEU A 601 20.60 4.50 -2.29
CA LEU A 601 21.63 3.64 -2.90
C LEU A 601 23.01 3.70 -2.23
N ARG A 602 23.28 4.71 -1.39
CA ARG A 602 24.49 4.81 -0.55
C ARG A 602 24.31 4.12 0.80
N GLU A 603 23.11 4.20 1.37
CA GLU A 603 22.74 3.53 2.62
C GLU A 603 22.60 2.01 2.42
N HIS A 604 22.21 1.58 1.21
CA HIS A 604 21.97 0.18 0.87
C HIS A 604 22.92 -0.30 -0.26
N PRO A 605 24.21 -0.54 0.05
CA PRO A 605 25.24 -0.92 -0.93
C PRO A 605 25.03 -2.32 -1.54
N ASP A 606 24.19 -3.16 -0.93
CA ASP A 606 23.92 -4.53 -1.38
C ASP A 606 22.71 -4.65 -2.32
N LEU A 607 21.93 -3.57 -2.55
CA LEU A 607 20.76 -3.60 -3.43
C LEU A 607 21.11 -4.01 -4.86
N ASN A 608 20.45 -5.05 -5.39
CA ASN A 608 20.59 -5.45 -6.79
C ASN A 608 20.07 -4.34 -7.71
N LEU A 609 20.95 -3.76 -8.52
CA LEU A 609 20.62 -2.67 -9.43
C LEU A 609 19.65 -3.07 -10.55
N THR A 610 19.54 -4.36 -10.85
CA THR A 610 18.57 -4.91 -11.83
C THR A 610 17.15 -4.88 -11.25
N ASP A 611 17.01 -5.28 -9.98
CA ASP A 611 15.71 -5.32 -9.30
C ASP A 611 15.20 -3.91 -9.00
N LEU A 612 16.13 -2.96 -8.76
CA LEU A 612 15.84 -1.53 -8.73
C LEU A 612 15.35 -1.01 -10.10
N ALA A 613 16.04 -1.37 -11.20
CA ALA A 613 15.64 -0.96 -12.55
C ALA A 613 14.24 -1.49 -12.90
N HIS A 614 13.95 -2.75 -12.55
CA HIS A 614 12.63 -3.34 -12.67
C HIS A 614 11.60 -2.55 -11.86
N SER A 615 11.83 -2.36 -10.55
CA SER A 615 10.89 -1.67 -9.66
C SER A 615 10.55 -0.25 -10.16
N LEU A 616 11.56 0.55 -10.51
CA LEU A 616 11.34 1.90 -11.06
C LEU A 616 10.56 1.90 -12.38
N ALA A 617 10.63 0.83 -13.17
CA ALA A 617 9.90 0.69 -14.42
C ALA A 617 8.47 0.17 -14.25
N THR A 618 8.23 -0.76 -13.31
CA THR A 618 6.95 -1.51 -13.21
C THR A 618 6.08 -1.17 -12.00
N THR A 619 6.63 -0.59 -10.93
CA THR A 619 5.91 -0.36 -9.66
C THR A 619 5.71 1.11 -9.31
N ARG A 620 5.82 2.02 -10.30
CA ARG A 620 5.74 3.48 -10.12
C ARG A 620 5.00 4.16 -11.27
N THR A 621 4.21 5.17 -10.94
CA THR A 621 3.57 6.04 -11.93
C THR A 621 4.60 6.79 -12.77
N HIS A 622 4.40 6.79 -14.09
CA HIS A 622 5.26 7.51 -15.04
C HIS A 622 4.67 8.89 -15.38
N HIS A 623 4.95 9.88 -14.53
CA HIS A 623 4.52 11.28 -14.66
C HIS A 623 5.14 12.02 -15.87
N PRO A 624 4.72 13.28 -16.18
CA PRO A 624 5.14 13.98 -17.40
C PRO A 624 6.62 14.40 -17.47
N HIS A 625 7.23 14.84 -16.37
CA HIS A 625 8.68 15.08 -16.32
C HIS A 625 9.38 13.75 -16.06
N ARG A 626 10.21 13.31 -17.00
CA ARG A 626 10.89 12.02 -16.95
C ARG A 626 12.40 12.17 -17.11
N ALA A 627 13.14 11.32 -16.43
CA ALA A 627 14.54 11.05 -16.69
C ALA A 627 14.74 9.55 -16.94
N ALA A 628 15.74 9.21 -17.75
CA ALA A 628 16.24 7.85 -17.90
C ALA A 628 17.76 7.88 -17.75
N ILE A 629 18.28 7.10 -16.78
CA ILE A 629 19.72 6.88 -16.62
C ILE A 629 20.08 5.58 -17.33
N THR A 630 21.03 5.64 -18.27
CA THR A 630 21.47 4.51 -19.10
C THR A 630 22.93 4.19 -18.83
N ILE A 631 23.25 2.95 -18.46
CA ILE A 631 24.63 2.50 -18.19
C ILE A 631 24.90 1.17 -18.93
N PRO A 632 25.97 1.07 -19.74
CA PRO A 632 26.36 -0.19 -20.40
C PRO A 632 26.68 -1.29 -19.38
N THR A 633 26.26 -2.52 -19.61
CA THR A 633 26.58 -3.67 -18.72
C THR A 633 28.05 -4.05 -18.69
N THR A 634 28.85 -3.53 -19.64
CA THR A 634 30.33 -3.59 -19.65
C THR A 634 31.00 -2.63 -18.66
N THR A 635 30.23 -1.78 -17.96
CA THR A 635 30.76 -0.79 -17.01
C THR A 635 31.25 -1.48 -15.73
N THR A 636 32.54 -1.35 -15.41
CA THR A 636 33.20 -2.02 -14.27
C THR A 636 32.57 -1.70 -12.92
N ASP A 637 32.15 -0.44 -12.71
CA ASP A 637 31.45 0.01 -11.51
C ASP A 637 30.11 0.68 -11.88
N PRO A 638 29.03 -0.11 -12.00
CA PRO A 638 27.73 0.41 -12.36
C PRO A 638 27.04 1.15 -11.20
N ARG A 639 27.44 0.94 -9.94
CA ARG A 639 26.83 1.63 -8.78
C ARG A 639 27.34 3.06 -8.71
N ASN A 640 28.65 3.29 -8.76
CA ASN A 640 29.19 4.65 -8.74
C ASN A 640 28.83 5.43 -10.02
N ALA A 641 28.75 4.77 -11.18
CA ALA A 641 28.22 5.39 -12.39
C ALA A 641 26.74 5.83 -12.23
N LEU A 642 25.89 5.03 -11.57
CA LEU A 642 24.50 5.40 -11.27
C LEU A 642 24.41 6.54 -10.23
N LEU A 643 25.24 6.50 -9.19
CA LEU A 643 25.30 7.57 -8.18
C LEU A 643 25.72 8.91 -8.79
N HIS A 644 26.73 8.94 -9.67
CA HIS A 644 27.12 10.16 -10.39
C HIS A 644 26.01 10.68 -11.31
N ALA A 645 25.31 9.80 -12.03
CA ALA A 645 24.19 10.18 -12.89
C ALA A 645 22.98 10.74 -12.10
N LEU A 646 22.67 10.14 -10.94
CA LEU A 646 21.61 10.62 -10.03
C LEU A 646 21.99 11.96 -9.38
N HIS A 647 23.26 12.14 -8.99
CA HIS A 647 23.75 13.41 -8.46
C HIS A 647 23.70 14.51 -9.52
N ALA A 648 24.06 14.21 -10.77
CA ALA A 648 23.93 15.14 -11.88
C ALA A 648 22.47 15.55 -12.12
N LEU A 649 21.53 14.60 -12.12
CA LEU A 649 20.09 14.92 -12.20
C LEU A 649 19.61 15.77 -11.02
N ALA A 650 19.94 15.39 -9.79
CA ALA A 650 19.57 16.13 -8.58
C ALA A 650 20.13 17.58 -8.54
N THR A 651 21.28 17.81 -9.16
CA THR A 651 21.93 19.14 -9.25
C THR A 651 21.68 19.86 -10.59
N ASN A 652 20.83 19.30 -11.46
CA ASN A 652 20.53 19.81 -12.81
C ASN A 652 21.78 20.02 -13.71
N GLN A 653 22.73 19.09 -13.63
CA GLN A 653 23.96 19.07 -14.43
C GLN A 653 23.88 18.04 -15.57
N PRO A 654 24.52 18.29 -16.73
CA PRO A 654 24.57 17.33 -17.83
C PRO A 654 25.45 16.12 -17.52
N HIS A 655 25.01 14.93 -17.89
CA HIS A 655 25.77 13.68 -17.75
C HIS A 655 25.53 12.78 -18.97
N PRO A 656 26.56 12.13 -19.57
CA PRO A 656 26.43 11.44 -20.86
C PRO A 656 25.48 10.23 -20.84
N GLY A 657 25.24 9.64 -19.67
CA GLY A 657 24.26 8.57 -19.46
C GLY A 657 22.91 9.05 -18.90
N LEU A 658 22.61 10.35 -18.91
CA LEU A 658 21.38 10.93 -18.39
C LEU A 658 20.58 11.59 -19.52
N HIS A 659 19.34 11.11 -19.72
CA HIS A 659 18.41 11.67 -20.70
C HIS A 659 17.19 12.23 -19.95
N THR A 660 16.76 13.45 -20.26
CA THR A 660 15.59 14.09 -19.64
C THR A 660 14.58 14.53 -20.69
N HIS A 661 13.29 14.47 -20.34
CA HIS A 661 12.19 14.81 -21.24
C HIS A 661 10.96 15.30 -20.46
N HIS A 662 10.10 16.06 -21.14
CA HIS A 662 8.79 16.47 -20.63
C HIS A 662 7.72 16.12 -21.67
N LEU A 663 6.81 15.21 -21.32
CA LEU A 663 5.70 14.79 -22.18
C LEU A 663 4.59 15.86 -22.20
N ALA A 664 4.20 16.27 -23.40
CA ALA A 664 2.96 17.01 -23.60
C ALA A 664 1.73 16.11 -23.34
N HIS A 665 0.57 16.72 -23.13
CA HIS A 665 -0.68 16.03 -22.72
C HIS A 665 -1.20 14.93 -23.67
N HIS A 666 -0.67 14.83 -24.88
CA HIS A 666 -0.94 13.72 -25.80
C HIS A 666 0.37 13.12 -26.30
N PRO A 667 0.55 11.79 -26.26
CA PRO A 667 1.68 11.15 -26.92
C PRO A 667 1.62 11.41 -28.43
N PRO A 668 2.75 11.72 -29.09
CA PRO A 668 2.76 11.89 -30.54
C PRO A 668 2.49 10.56 -31.24
N LYS A 669 1.83 10.62 -32.41
CA LYS A 669 1.62 9.45 -33.26
C LYS A 669 2.96 8.82 -33.65
N THR A 670 3.05 7.49 -33.55
CA THR A 670 4.30 6.74 -33.80
C THR A 670 4.35 6.27 -35.25
N VAL A 671 5.50 6.43 -35.90
CA VAL A 671 5.72 6.01 -37.30
C VAL A 671 6.94 5.10 -37.37
N PHE A 672 6.76 3.87 -37.85
CA PHE A 672 7.89 2.98 -38.13
C PHE A 672 8.30 3.14 -39.60
N ILE A 673 9.59 3.37 -39.83
CA ILE A 673 10.16 3.64 -41.16
C ILE A 673 11.15 2.52 -41.51
N PHE A 674 10.81 1.68 -42.48
CA PHE A 674 11.65 0.57 -42.93
C PHE A 674 12.61 1.05 -44.04
N PRO A 675 13.94 0.97 -43.83
CA PRO A 675 14.91 1.54 -44.75
C PRO A 675 15.04 0.74 -46.06
N GLY A 676 15.66 1.38 -47.06
CA GLY A 676 16.01 0.75 -48.32
C GLY A 676 17.30 -0.07 -48.25
N GLN A 677 17.68 -0.66 -49.39
CA GLN A 677 18.95 -1.36 -49.54
C GLN A 677 20.13 -0.38 -49.38
N GLY A 678 21.13 -0.77 -48.58
CA GLY A 678 22.27 0.06 -48.19
C GLY A 678 22.50 0.15 -46.67
N ALA A 679 21.53 -0.29 -45.86
CA ALA A 679 21.64 -0.33 -44.39
C ALA A 679 22.17 -1.67 -43.84
N GLN A 680 22.28 -2.71 -44.67
CA GLN A 680 22.68 -4.05 -44.25
C GLN A 680 24.18 -4.12 -43.93
N HIS A 681 24.54 -4.83 -42.85
CA HIS A 681 25.93 -5.15 -42.52
C HIS A 681 26.03 -6.54 -41.86
N PRO A 682 27.19 -7.22 -41.93
CA PRO A 682 27.38 -8.51 -41.26
C PRO A 682 27.15 -8.38 -39.75
N THR A 683 26.64 -9.44 -39.11
CA THR A 683 26.31 -9.51 -37.68
C THR A 683 25.25 -8.53 -37.17
N MET A 684 24.50 -7.83 -38.04
CA MET A 684 23.50 -6.83 -37.64
C MET A 684 22.41 -7.34 -36.69
N ALA A 685 22.09 -8.64 -36.73
CA ALA A 685 21.11 -9.27 -35.85
C ALA A 685 21.72 -9.92 -34.59
N THR A 686 23.05 -10.06 -34.48
CA THR A 686 23.69 -10.97 -33.51
C THR A 686 23.35 -10.66 -32.05
N GLN A 687 23.45 -9.39 -31.63
CA GLN A 687 23.12 -9.03 -30.24
C GLN A 687 21.64 -9.29 -29.94
N LEU A 688 20.73 -8.82 -30.80
CA LEU A 688 19.29 -8.98 -30.59
C LEU A 688 18.86 -10.45 -30.56
N HIS A 689 19.44 -11.28 -31.43
CA HIS A 689 19.22 -12.74 -31.46
C HIS A 689 19.78 -13.47 -30.23
N THR A 690 20.80 -12.91 -29.58
CA THR A 690 21.36 -13.47 -28.34
C THR A 690 20.54 -13.07 -27.11
N HIS A 691 20.01 -11.84 -27.07
CA HIS A 691 19.34 -11.27 -25.89
C HIS A 691 17.80 -11.35 -25.88
N HIS A 692 17.13 -11.49 -27.02
CA HIS A 692 15.66 -11.33 -27.13
C HIS A 692 14.96 -12.52 -27.84
N PRO A 693 14.42 -13.51 -27.10
CA PRO A 693 13.83 -14.72 -27.68
C PRO A 693 12.75 -14.49 -28.75
N HIS A 694 11.89 -13.47 -28.60
CA HIS A 694 10.84 -13.17 -29.59
C HIS A 694 11.39 -12.61 -30.90
N PHE A 695 12.49 -11.83 -30.83
CA PHE A 695 13.22 -11.38 -32.02
C PHE A 695 13.86 -12.59 -32.71
N THR A 696 14.47 -13.50 -31.94
CA THR A 696 15.07 -14.75 -32.40
C THR A 696 14.08 -15.66 -33.11
N GLU A 697 12.92 -15.92 -32.49
CA GLU A 697 11.85 -16.73 -33.07
C GLU A 697 11.32 -16.12 -34.37
N THR A 698 10.99 -14.82 -34.36
CA THR A 698 10.51 -14.11 -35.55
C THR A 698 11.55 -14.13 -36.68
N LEU A 699 12.81 -13.82 -36.38
CA LEU A 699 13.88 -13.78 -37.38
C LEU A 699 14.11 -15.16 -38.00
N ASN A 700 14.15 -16.21 -37.18
CA ASN A 700 14.35 -17.59 -37.67
C ASN A 700 13.15 -18.07 -38.51
N GLN A 701 11.91 -17.74 -38.13
CA GLN A 701 10.71 -18.02 -38.92
C GLN A 701 10.75 -17.33 -40.28
N VAL A 702 11.17 -16.06 -40.32
CA VAL A 702 11.27 -15.30 -41.58
C VAL A 702 12.42 -15.81 -42.44
N CYS A 703 13.60 -16.10 -41.88
CA CYS A 703 14.71 -16.73 -42.61
C CYS A 703 14.30 -18.06 -43.26
N ALA A 704 13.61 -18.95 -42.53
CA ALA A 704 13.14 -20.23 -43.06
C ALA A 704 12.17 -20.07 -44.25
N ALA A 705 11.41 -18.96 -44.32
CA ALA A 705 10.57 -18.64 -45.48
C ALA A 705 11.39 -18.17 -46.71
N PHE A 706 12.60 -17.64 -46.51
CA PHE A 706 13.52 -17.23 -47.58
C PHE A 706 14.46 -18.36 -48.05
N ASP A 707 14.79 -19.32 -47.18
CA ASP A 707 15.76 -20.39 -47.50
C ASP A 707 15.31 -21.26 -48.69
N ALA A 708 14.00 -21.39 -48.91
CA ALA A 708 13.43 -22.06 -50.10
C ALA A 708 13.65 -21.29 -51.44
N HIS A 709 14.29 -20.12 -51.41
CA HIS A 709 14.49 -19.22 -52.55
C HIS A 709 15.95 -18.75 -52.72
N LEU A 710 16.87 -19.26 -51.89
CA LEU A 710 18.29 -18.88 -51.83
C LEU A 710 19.19 -20.12 -51.96
N GLU A 711 20.46 -19.91 -52.30
CA GLU A 711 21.45 -21.01 -52.43
C GLU A 711 22.20 -21.29 -51.11
N VAL A 712 22.26 -20.28 -50.23
CA VAL A 712 22.82 -20.34 -48.87
C VAL A 712 21.72 -19.87 -47.90
N PRO A 713 21.51 -20.54 -46.75
CA PRO A 713 20.51 -20.12 -45.78
C PRO A 713 20.71 -18.67 -45.32
N LEU A 714 19.63 -17.90 -45.21
CA LEU A 714 19.69 -16.47 -44.94
C LEU A 714 20.32 -16.16 -43.57
N ALA A 715 20.12 -17.04 -42.59
CA ALA A 715 20.75 -16.95 -41.28
C ALA A 715 22.29 -17.03 -41.35
N GLU A 716 22.85 -17.91 -42.18
CA GLU A 716 24.31 -18.02 -42.36
C GLU A 716 24.92 -16.72 -42.92
N VAL A 717 24.17 -16.00 -43.76
CA VAL A 717 24.60 -14.71 -44.34
C VAL A 717 24.45 -13.56 -43.34
N ILE A 718 23.38 -13.51 -42.55
CA ILE A 718 23.15 -12.46 -41.54
C ILE A 718 24.16 -12.56 -40.38
N PHE A 719 24.43 -13.77 -39.89
CA PHE A 719 25.35 -14.01 -38.77
C PHE A 719 26.81 -14.22 -39.19
N ALA A 720 27.11 -14.13 -40.48
CA ALA A 720 28.46 -14.25 -41.02
C ALA A 720 29.46 -13.29 -40.36
N HIS A 721 30.64 -13.78 -39.99
CA HIS A 721 31.71 -12.92 -39.48
C HIS A 721 32.19 -11.96 -40.59
N PRO A 722 32.46 -10.67 -40.31
CA PRO A 722 33.04 -9.74 -41.27
C PRO A 722 34.30 -10.32 -41.96
N GLY A 723 34.39 -10.16 -43.28
CA GLY A 723 35.49 -10.69 -44.10
C GLY A 723 35.38 -12.17 -44.49
N SER A 724 34.30 -12.88 -44.10
CA SER A 724 34.01 -14.24 -44.61
C SER A 724 33.32 -14.21 -45.98
N ALA A 725 33.39 -15.31 -46.73
CA ALA A 725 32.72 -15.44 -48.03
C ALA A 725 31.19 -15.28 -47.92
N GLN A 726 30.59 -15.80 -46.83
CA GLN A 726 29.17 -15.62 -46.52
C GLN A 726 28.82 -14.16 -46.24
N ALA A 727 29.69 -13.39 -45.57
CA ALA A 727 29.45 -11.97 -45.33
C ALA A 727 29.42 -11.15 -46.63
N GLU A 728 30.23 -11.52 -47.63
CA GLU A 728 30.20 -10.89 -48.96
C GLU A 728 28.94 -11.22 -49.77
N LEU A 729 28.19 -12.29 -49.43
CA LEU A 729 26.87 -12.53 -50.02
C LEU A 729 25.88 -11.41 -49.65
N LEU A 730 26.02 -10.79 -48.47
CA LEU A 730 25.17 -9.68 -48.01
C LEU A 730 25.35 -8.40 -48.84
N ASN A 731 26.45 -8.28 -49.60
CA ASN A 731 26.64 -7.21 -50.59
C ASN A 731 25.88 -7.49 -51.92
N GLN A 732 25.40 -8.71 -52.13
CA GLN A 732 24.60 -9.09 -53.29
C GLN A 732 23.11 -8.78 -53.05
N THR A 733 22.46 -8.24 -54.07
CA THR A 733 21.08 -7.74 -54.00
C THR A 733 20.05 -8.85 -53.73
N MET A 734 20.36 -10.09 -54.10
CA MET A 734 19.52 -11.25 -53.83
C MET A 734 19.51 -11.70 -52.36
N TYR A 735 20.53 -11.38 -51.56
CA TYR A 735 20.56 -11.65 -50.12
C TYR A 735 20.26 -10.39 -49.28
N ALA A 736 20.73 -9.21 -49.72
CA ALA A 736 20.52 -7.94 -49.03
C ALA A 736 19.04 -7.60 -48.81
N GLN A 737 18.18 -7.87 -49.80
CA GLN A 737 16.74 -7.56 -49.70
C GLN A 737 15.99 -8.50 -48.74
N PRO A 738 16.13 -9.84 -48.83
CA PRO A 738 15.69 -10.76 -47.77
C PRO A 738 16.20 -10.40 -46.37
N ALA A 739 17.49 -10.08 -46.22
CA ALA A 739 18.09 -9.80 -44.91
C ALA A 739 17.48 -8.54 -44.24
N LEU A 740 17.27 -7.47 -45.01
CA LEU A 740 16.64 -6.24 -44.52
C LEU A 740 15.14 -6.42 -44.21
N PHE A 741 14.44 -7.24 -45.00
CA PHE A 741 13.06 -7.62 -44.70
C PHE A 741 12.99 -8.40 -43.39
N ALA A 742 13.81 -9.46 -43.24
CA ALA A 742 13.84 -10.32 -42.06
C ALA A 742 14.16 -9.54 -40.78
N PHE A 743 15.17 -8.68 -40.83
CA PHE A 743 15.53 -7.79 -39.72
C PHE A 743 14.38 -6.81 -39.39
N GLY A 744 13.75 -6.21 -40.41
CA GLY A 744 12.64 -5.28 -40.21
C GLY A 744 11.41 -5.91 -39.54
N VAL A 745 11.02 -7.12 -39.96
CA VAL A 745 9.90 -7.86 -39.35
C VAL A 745 10.24 -8.26 -37.91
N ALA A 746 11.44 -8.76 -37.64
CA ALA A 746 11.88 -9.11 -36.30
C ALA A 746 11.98 -7.89 -35.35
N MET A 747 12.43 -6.73 -35.86
CA MET A 747 12.43 -5.46 -35.11
C MET A 747 11.01 -4.97 -34.80
N HIS A 748 10.09 -5.04 -35.75
CA HIS A 748 8.68 -4.71 -35.52
C HIS A 748 8.07 -5.61 -34.44
N ALA A 749 8.30 -6.92 -34.51
CA ALA A 749 7.82 -7.89 -33.53
C ALA A 749 8.35 -7.58 -32.12
N LEU A 750 9.65 -7.27 -31.97
CA LEU A 750 10.28 -6.91 -30.70
C LEU A 750 9.70 -5.61 -30.09
N LEU A 751 9.48 -4.58 -30.92
CA LEU A 751 8.93 -3.30 -30.45
C LEU A 751 7.44 -3.42 -30.09
N THR A 752 6.65 -4.14 -30.89
CA THR A 752 5.21 -4.34 -30.59
C THR A 752 5.00 -5.22 -29.37
N GLN A 753 5.84 -6.23 -29.14
CA GLN A 753 5.81 -7.03 -27.90
C GLN A 753 6.06 -6.20 -26.64
N THR A 754 6.86 -5.13 -26.72
CA THR A 754 7.12 -4.20 -25.61
C THR A 754 6.10 -3.05 -25.53
N GLY A 755 4.98 -3.13 -26.26
CA GLY A 755 3.90 -2.15 -26.25
C GLY A 755 4.08 -0.96 -27.18
N ILE A 756 5.21 -0.86 -27.90
CA ILE A 756 5.47 0.22 -28.85
C ILE A 756 4.82 -0.14 -30.20
N THR A 757 3.62 0.38 -30.43
CA THR A 757 2.83 0.16 -31.65
C THR A 757 2.86 1.39 -32.58
N PRO A 758 2.96 1.21 -33.91
CA PRO A 758 2.93 2.33 -34.86
C PRO A 758 1.50 2.70 -35.29
N ASP A 759 1.20 4.00 -35.34
CA ASP A 759 0.03 4.54 -36.05
C ASP A 759 0.17 4.39 -37.57
N TYR A 760 1.40 4.49 -38.08
CA TYR A 760 1.71 4.45 -39.51
C TYR A 760 2.98 3.65 -39.80
N LEU A 761 2.96 2.97 -40.94
CA LEU A 761 4.09 2.22 -41.49
C LEU A 761 4.54 2.93 -42.77
N LEU A 762 5.82 3.26 -42.87
CA LEU A 762 6.46 3.81 -44.07
C LEU A 762 7.62 2.92 -44.48
N GLY A 763 7.90 2.85 -45.77
CA GLY A 763 9.01 2.05 -46.29
C GLY A 763 9.73 2.77 -47.42
N HIS A 764 11.03 2.50 -47.58
CA HIS A 764 11.82 3.02 -48.71
C HIS A 764 12.20 1.87 -49.65
N SER A 765 11.61 1.87 -50.84
CA SER A 765 11.89 0.95 -51.96
C SER A 765 11.72 -0.55 -51.66
N VAL A 766 12.60 -1.19 -50.88
CA VAL A 766 12.41 -2.57 -50.38
C VAL A 766 11.67 -2.58 -49.04
N GLY A 767 11.88 -1.57 -48.20
CA GLY A 767 11.17 -1.42 -46.93
C GLY A 767 9.66 -1.27 -47.09
N GLU A 768 9.16 -0.86 -48.27
CA GLU A 768 7.72 -0.87 -48.57
C GLU A 768 7.13 -2.29 -48.56
N LEU A 769 7.90 -3.30 -48.96
CA LEU A 769 7.45 -4.69 -48.92
C LEU A 769 7.39 -5.21 -47.47
N THR A 770 8.34 -4.79 -46.63
CA THR A 770 8.32 -5.03 -45.18
C THR A 770 7.11 -4.36 -44.53
N ALA A 771 6.87 -3.08 -44.82
CA ALA A 771 5.72 -2.32 -44.32
C ALA A 771 4.39 -2.94 -44.78
N ALA A 772 4.27 -3.35 -46.04
CA ALA A 772 3.07 -3.97 -46.59
C ALA A 772 2.78 -5.35 -45.97
N HIS A 773 3.82 -6.18 -45.74
CA HIS A 773 3.66 -7.44 -45.01
C HIS A 773 3.18 -7.22 -43.57
N ILE A 774 3.80 -6.27 -42.85
CA ILE A 774 3.41 -5.90 -41.48
C ILE A 774 1.98 -5.34 -41.43
N ALA A 775 1.56 -4.60 -42.46
CA ALA A 775 0.19 -4.12 -42.63
C ALA A 775 -0.82 -5.22 -43.06
N GLY A 776 -0.40 -6.48 -43.19
CA GLY A 776 -1.27 -7.61 -43.56
C GLY A 776 -1.60 -7.71 -45.05
N VAL A 777 -0.94 -6.94 -45.93
CA VAL A 777 -1.17 -6.95 -47.39
C VAL A 777 -0.63 -8.23 -48.05
N PHE A 778 0.41 -8.82 -47.46
CA PHE A 778 1.04 -10.06 -47.94
C PHE A 778 1.19 -11.05 -46.79
N THR A 779 0.98 -12.34 -47.06
CA THR A 779 1.45 -13.40 -46.15
C THR A 779 3.00 -13.39 -46.11
N LEU A 780 3.59 -14.02 -45.10
CA LEU A 780 5.05 -14.15 -45.01
C LEU A 780 5.62 -14.89 -46.23
N GLN A 781 4.91 -15.91 -46.70
CA GLN A 781 5.29 -16.72 -47.87
C GLN A 781 5.19 -15.92 -49.18
N ASP A 782 4.11 -15.16 -49.40
CA ASP A 782 3.97 -14.30 -50.59
C ASP A 782 5.03 -13.19 -50.60
N ALA A 783 5.30 -12.59 -49.43
CA ALA A 783 6.33 -11.58 -49.28
C ALA A 783 7.73 -12.16 -49.53
N ALA A 784 8.02 -13.37 -49.03
CA ALA A 784 9.29 -14.05 -49.28
C ALA A 784 9.51 -14.36 -50.77
N VAL A 785 8.49 -14.87 -51.46
CA VAL A 785 8.51 -15.08 -52.93
C VAL A 785 8.79 -13.76 -53.65
N LEU A 786 8.04 -12.70 -53.32
CA LEU A 786 8.14 -11.39 -53.99
C LEU A 786 9.50 -10.71 -53.78
N VAL A 787 9.99 -10.67 -52.53
CA VAL A 787 11.29 -10.08 -52.17
C VAL A 787 12.44 -10.88 -52.80
N SER A 788 12.39 -12.21 -52.78
CA SER A 788 13.42 -13.06 -53.39
C SER A 788 13.45 -12.94 -54.91
N ALA A 789 12.28 -12.98 -55.56
CA ALA A 789 12.18 -12.79 -57.01
C ALA A 789 12.68 -11.40 -57.42
N ARG A 790 12.31 -10.35 -56.68
CA ARG A 790 12.80 -8.98 -56.88
C ARG A 790 14.32 -8.90 -56.75
N GLY A 791 14.90 -9.43 -55.67
CA GLY A 791 16.34 -9.39 -55.41
C GLY A 791 17.15 -10.12 -56.48
N ARG A 792 16.73 -11.35 -56.84
CA ARG A 792 17.34 -12.17 -57.90
C ARG A 792 17.24 -11.52 -59.29
N LEU A 793 16.08 -10.98 -59.67
CA LEU A 793 15.90 -10.27 -60.94
C LEU A 793 16.74 -8.98 -61.00
N MET A 794 16.92 -8.27 -59.89
CA MET A 794 17.80 -7.10 -59.82
C MET A 794 19.29 -7.48 -59.89
N GLN A 795 19.69 -8.59 -59.26
CA GLN A 795 21.06 -9.12 -59.35
C GLN A 795 21.41 -9.58 -60.78
N ALA A 796 20.43 -10.10 -61.53
CA ALA A 796 20.59 -10.50 -62.94
C ALA A 796 20.54 -9.31 -63.93
N CYS A 797 20.20 -8.09 -63.50
CA CYS A 797 20.19 -6.93 -64.39
C CYS A 797 21.62 -6.50 -64.75
N ALA A 798 21.85 -6.21 -66.04
CA ALA A 798 23.14 -5.72 -66.51
C ALA A 798 23.58 -4.43 -65.78
N ALA A 799 24.88 -4.36 -65.46
CA ALA A 799 25.49 -3.39 -64.55
C ALA A 799 25.01 -1.94 -64.76
N GLY A 800 24.62 -1.30 -63.66
CA GLY A 800 24.10 0.06 -63.60
C GLY A 800 24.59 0.77 -62.35
N ALA A 801 24.55 2.10 -62.35
CA ALA A 801 24.98 2.92 -61.21
C ALA A 801 23.81 3.69 -60.61
N MET A 802 23.89 3.95 -59.31
CA MET A 802 23.08 4.93 -58.60
C MET A 802 24.02 5.94 -57.92
N MET A 803 23.56 7.18 -57.74
CA MET A 803 24.36 8.25 -57.14
C MET A 803 23.46 9.13 -56.26
N ALA A 804 23.90 9.36 -55.01
CA ALA A 804 23.30 10.36 -54.16
C ALA A 804 23.91 11.74 -54.48
N ILE A 805 23.05 12.73 -54.71
CA ILE A 805 23.41 14.09 -55.09
C ILE A 805 22.78 15.07 -54.09
N THR A 806 23.60 16.01 -53.60
CA THR A 806 23.11 17.16 -52.83
C THR A 806 22.54 18.22 -53.78
N ALA A 807 21.27 18.04 -54.14
CA ALA A 807 20.50 18.91 -55.03
C ALA A 807 19.00 18.78 -54.72
N SER A 808 18.19 19.73 -55.18
CA SER A 808 16.73 19.63 -55.15
C SER A 808 16.19 18.89 -56.38
N GLU A 809 14.89 18.56 -56.36
CA GLU A 809 14.18 18.02 -57.53
C GLU A 809 14.16 19.03 -58.69
N ALA A 810 13.92 20.31 -58.41
CA ALA A 810 13.90 21.38 -59.42
C ALA A 810 15.27 21.62 -60.09
N ASP A 811 16.38 21.41 -59.37
CA ASP A 811 17.72 21.41 -59.99
C ASP A 811 17.85 20.27 -61.01
N LEU A 812 17.35 19.07 -60.66
CA LEU A 812 17.37 17.90 -61.52
C LEU A 812 16.47 18.04 -62.76
N ASP A 813 15.34 18.74 -62.69
CA ASP A 813 14.50 19.00 -63.87
C ASP A 813 15.27 19.73 -64.99
N THR A 814 16.23 20.58 -64.64
CA THR A 814 17.10 21.26 -65.62
C THR A 814 18.24 20.37 -66.14
N LEU A 815 18.70 19.41 -65.33
CA LEU A 815 19.88 18.59 -65.61
C LEU A 815 19.54 17.27 -66.32
N LEU A 816 18.50 16.56 -65.87
CA LEU A 816 18.10 15.24 -66.41
C LEU A 816 17.82 15.22 -67.92
N PRO A 817 17.26 16.26 -68.58
CA PRO A 817 17.12 16.30 -70.04
C PRO A 817 18.45 16.14 -70.80
N HIS A 818 19.58 16.53 -70.20
CA HIS A 818 20.91 16.37 -70.77
C HIS A 818 21.49 14.94 -70.62
N TYR A 819 20.85 14.09 -69.80
CA TYR A 819 21.29 12.74 -69.47
C TYR A 819 20.15 11.70 -69.60
N PRO A 820 19.56 11.47 -70.80
CA PRO A 820 18.39 10.62 -70.99
C PRO A 820 18.58 9.13 -70.60
N GLN A 821 19.81 8.69 -70.35
CA GLN A 821 20.19 7.40 -69.77
C GLN A 821 20.19 7.36 -68.22
N VAL A 822 19.72 8.42 -67.56
CA VAL A 822 19.62 8.61 -66.11
C VAL A 822 18.19 9.02 -65.75
N ALA A 823 17.70 8.56 -64.59
CA ALA A 823 16.40 8.92 -64.03
C ALA A 823 16.53 9.30 -62.54
N LEU A 824 15.60 10.11 -62.04
CA LEU A 824 15.39 10.31 -60.60
C LEU A 824 14.80 9.02 -60.00
N ALA A 825 15.46 8.48 -58.98
CA ALA A 825 15.16 7.19 -58.38
C ALA A 825 14.65 7.27 -56.93
N ALA A 826 14.98 8.33 -56.20
CA ALA A 826 14.38 8.68 -54.91
C ALA A 826 14.59 10.16 -54.58
N ILE A 827 13.62 10.75 -53.86
CA ILE A 827 13.72 12.07 -53.23
C ILE A 827 13.69 11.81 -51.72
N ASN A 828 14.84 11.95 -51.05
CA ASN A 828 15.00 11.66 -49.62
C ASN A 828 14.86 12.93 -48.75
N GLY A 829 14.82 14.11 -49.38
CA GLY A 829 14.67 15.41 -48.73
C GLY A 829 14.89 16.56 -49.73
N PRO A 830 14.64 17.82 -49.33
CA PRO A 830 14.65 18.98 -50.24
C PRO A 830 16.00 19.27 -50.91
N THR A 831 17.09 18.73 -50.38
CA THR A 831 18.46 18.82 -50.92
C THR A 831 19.15 17.46 -51.01
N SER A 832 18.38 16.36 -51.05
CA SER A 832 18.89 14.98 -51.00
C SER A 832 18.13 14.10 -51.96
N VAL A 833 18.70 13.90 -53.15
CA VAL A 833 18.10 13.14 -54.25
C VAL A 833 19.03 12.03 -54.72
N VAL A 834 18.45 10.95 -55.23
CA VAL A 834 19.20 9.80 -55.77
C VAL A 834 18.84 9.61 -57.23
N VAL A 835 19.85 9.67 -58.10
CA VAL A 835 19.69 9.38 -59.53
C VAL A 835 20.23 7.98 -59.87
N SER A 836 19.77 7.42 -60.98
CA SER A 836 20.04 6.03 -61.38
C SER A 836 20.13 5.89 -62.89
N GLY A 837 21.15 5.21 -63.41
CA GLY A 837 21.38 5.12 -64.85
C GLY A 837 22.54 4.22 -65.28
N ARG A 838 22.92 4.33 -66.56
CA ARG A 838 24.10 3.62 -67.09
C ARG A 838 25.40 4.27 -66.58
N PRO A 839 26.45 3.50 -66.23
CA PRO A 839 27.75 4.07 -65.87
C PRO A 839 28.37 4.75 -67.10
N ILE A 840 28.65 6.05 -66.99
CA ILE A 840 29.34 6.82 -68.04
C ILE A 840 30.83 6.71 -67.77
N LYS A 841 31.62 6.17 -68.73
CA LYS A 841 33.08 6.21 -68.65
C LYS A 841 33.54 7.66 -68.91
N SER A 842 34.04 8.35 -67.89
CA SER A 842 34.56 9.71 -68.02
C SER A 842 35.94 9.72 -68.68
N SER A 843 36.01 10.11 -69.96
CA SER A 843 37.26 10.39 -70.67
C SER A 843 37.47 11.90 -70.86
N ALA A 844 37.33 12.66 -69.77
CA ALA A 844 37.60 14.10 -69.70
C ALA A 844 38.09 14.46 -68.29
N SER A 845 39.03 15.40 -68.18
CA SER A 845 39.55 15.88 -66.91
C SER A 845 38.52 16.73 -66.17
N ALA A 846 38.34 16.46 -64.87
CA ALA A 846 37.47 17.26 -64.02
C ALA A 846 38.08 18.65 -63.77
N ASN A 847 37.56 19.68 -64.45
CA ASN A 847 37.77 21.07 -64.08
C ASN A 847 36.57 21.93 -64.56
N THR A 848 36.42 23.13 -63.99
CA THR A 848 35.36 24.13 -64.28
C THR A 848 33.90 23.72 -64.02
N ALA A 849 33.57 23.38 -62.76
CA ALA A 849 32.27 23.64 -62.12
C ALA A 849 32.41 23.49 -60.58
N PRO A 850 31.63 24.20 -59.74
CA PRO A 850 31.58 23.90 -58.31
C PRO A 850 30.96 22.52 -58.10
N GLN A 851 31.74 21.55 -57.62
CA GLN A 851 31.26 20.17 -57.55
C GLN A 851 30.33 19.94 -56.36
N PRO A 852 29.10 19.42 -56.57
CA PRO A 852 28.32 18.87 -55.47
C PRO A 852 29.03 17.65 -54.88
N ILE A 853 28.94 17.47 -53.56
CA ILE A 853 29.58 16.35 -52.87
C ILE A 853 28.84 15.05 -53.22
N THR A 854 29.34 14.33 -54.22
CA THR A 854 28.74 13.08 -54.70
C THR A 854 29.15 11.89 -53.82
N LYS A 855 28.20 10.99 -53.54
CA LYS A 855 28.49 9.67 -52.99
C LYS A 855 27.80 8.60 -53.83
N SER A 856 28.57 7.58 -54.21
CA SER A 856 28.06 6.40 -54.93
C SER A 856 27.61 5.35 -53.90
N PRO A 857 26.31 5.12 -53.66
CA PRO A 857 25.85 4.02 -52.81
C PRO A 857 26.31 2.66 -53.38
N HIS A 858 26.58 1.70 -52.49
CA HIS A 858 26.95 0.34 -52.88
C HIS A 858 25.73 -0.45 -53.37
N CYS A 859 25.38 -0.26 -54.65
CA CYS A 859 24.41 -1.09 -55.37
C CYS A 859 24.94 -1.42 -56.76
N GLY A 860 24.97 -2.71 -57.12
CA GLY A 860 25.44 -3.18 -58.43
C GLY A 860 24.47 -2.96 -59.60
N SER A 861 23.31 -2.33 -59.37
CA SER A 861 22.24 -2.18 -60.37
C SER A 861 21.59 -0.80 -60.33
N ALA A 862 21.14 -0.32 -61.49
CA ALA A 862 20.44 0.96 -61.63
C ALA A 862 18.93 0.80 -61.38
N THR A 863 18.53 0.85 -60.10
CA THR A 863 17.13 0.69 -59.68
C THR A 863 16.27 1.91 -60.03
N HIS A 864 14.94 1.77 -60.12
CA HIS A 864 14.01 2.85 -60.51
C HIS A 864 14.41 3.64 -61.78
N SER A 865 15.02 2.96 -62.76
CA SER A 865 15.42 3.54 -64.06
C SER A 865 14.69 2.90 -65.23
N THR A 866 14.74 3.54 -66.41
CA THR A 866 14.08 3.09 -67.66
C THR A 866 14.52 1.70 -68.15
N ARG A 867 15.60 1.13 -67.60
CA ARG A 867 16.15 -0.19 -67.98
C ARG A 867 15.26 -1.39 -67.61
N ARG A 868 14.16 -1.20 -66.85
CA ARG A 868 13.20 -2.28 -66.52
C ARG A 868 12.20 -2.64 -67.63
N ARG A 869 12.18 -1.96 -68.78
CA ARG A 869 11.36 -2.40 -69.94
C ARG A 869 11.94 -3.68 -70.54
N TRP A 870 11.31 -4.82 -70.27
CA TRP A 870 11.64 -6.10 -70.89
C TRP A 870 11.36 -6.05 -72.41
N THR A 871 12.39 -6.20 -73.23
CA THR A 871 12.23 -6.49 -74.66
C THR A 871 12.04 -8.00 -74.83
N GLN A 872 10.81 -8.45 -75.08
CA GLN A 872 10.56 -9.83 -75.53
C GLN A 872 11.30 -10.06 -76.86
N GLN A 873 12.21 -11.03 -76.89
CA GLN A 873 12.69 -11.60 -78.15
C GLN A 873 11.70 -12.69 -78.59
N GLN A 874 11.22 -12.62 -79.84
CA GLN A 874 10.40 -13.68 -80.41
C GLN A 874 11.26 -14.93 -80.68
N PRO A 875 10.77 -16.15 -80.39
CA PRO A 875 11.44 -17.37 -80.78
C PRO A 875 11.26 -17.66 -82.28
N ASN A 876 12.34 -18.04 -82.96
CA ASN A 876 12.26 -18.54 -84.35
C ASN A 876 11.59 -19.91 -84.38
N SER A 877 10.39 -20.01 -84.95
CA SER A 877 9.67 -21.26 -85.16
C SER A 877 9.75 -21.69 -86.64
N ASN A 878 10.61 -22.66 -86.97
CA ASN A 878 10.60 -23.28 -88.29
C ASN A 878 11.15 -24.72 -88.27
N ALA A 879 10.35 -25.66 -87.74
CA ALA A 879 10.57 -27.10 -87.84
C ALA A 879 9.22 -27.83 -87.76
N SER A 880 8.87 -28.60 -88.79
CA SER A 880 7.60 -29.35 -88.87
C SER A 880 7.70 -30.73 -88.21
N PRO A 881 6.62 -31.27 -87.61
CA PRO A 881 6.65 -32.56 -86.92
C PRO A 881 6.38 -33.76 -87.85
N PRO A 882 6.83 -34.96 -87.47
CA PRO A 882 6.34 -36.24 -88.00
C PRO A 882 5.54 -37.05 -86.96
N GLY A 883 4.49 -37.74 -87.42
CA GLY A 883 3.86 -38.87 -86.72
C GLY A 883 2.91 -38.53 -85.59
#